data_AF-A0A8S1ZW82-F1
#
_entry.id   AF-A0A8S1ZW82-F1
#
_cell.length_a   1.000
_cell.length_b   1.000
_cell.length_c   1.000
_cell.angle_alpha   90.00
_cell.angle_beta   90.00
_cell.angle_gamma   90.00
#
_symmetry.space_group_name_H-M   'P 1'
#
loop_
_entity.id
_entity.type
_entity.pdbx_description
1 polymer ?
#
loop_
_entity_poly.entity_id
_entity_poly.type
_entity_poly.pdbx_seq_one_letter_code
_entity_poly.pdbx_strand_id
1 'polypeptide(L)'
;MPLNLGNDGDGSSRIILTEPRGSTAEVLLFGGQVISWKNERREELLYMSSKAQYKPPKAIRGGIPVCFPQFGNFGGLERHGFVRNKFWSYDEDPSPLPPANKQSSVDLILKSTEDDLKTWPHSFELRIRISISPGKLTLIPRVRNIDSKAFSFMFALRNYLYVSDISEVRVEGLETLDYLDNLIGKERFTEQADAITFDGEVDRVYLNTPTKIAVIDHERKRTIELRKEGMPNAVVWNPWDKKAKTIADMGDEDYKTMLCVDSGVIEPPVLLKPREEWKGRQELSIVSSSYCSGQLDPRKIQDCGAHINCPNCSYRIDNSNVLIPWPGLPKGVKFEPADEDIIEFLEAKCGIGGSEPHVLIEEFIRPVTEDVGINYTHPQNLPGANKDGVSVFFFHKTVQAYGTGQRKRRKITPTLVNDEPVRWHKTGRTKPVLLNGVQRGCKKIMVLYKSARKGSKPEKSNWVLHQYHLGTEGKEIGDYVVSKITYQQQKLGDNPDEGESSGVRGGPRTPKTNTPTPPSLVDGVAGDEEAFDDSKMFDPFFEGLDSIPEAALGKMWSKKARMDEEFVVNLSEDNLTCDESIEASPLWENQVLPNPTSLGTVGEFDGFSISDLENADLGTPPDLLTLASQESLLNWIGWL
;
A
#
# COMPACT_ATOMS: atom_id res chain seq x y z
N MET A 1 -23.15 -21.61 17.35
CA MET A 1 -22.82 -22.74 16.44
C MET A 1 -21.97 -23.73 17.22
N PRO A 2 -21.87 -25.01 16.84
CA PRO A 2 -20.90 -25.91 17.47
C PRO A 2 -19.49 -25.37 17.24
N LEU A 3 -18.73 -25.16 18.32
CA LEU A 3 -17.30 -24.87 18.24
C LEU A 3 -16.60 -26.18 17.91
N ASN A 4 -16.09 -26.30 16.68
CA ASN A 4 -15.28 -27.44 16.30
C ASN A 4 -13.89 -27.27 16.92
N LEU A 5 -13.68 -27.86 18.11
CA LEU A 5 -12.35 -28.00 18.69
C LEU A 5 -11.57 -29.04 17.87
N GLY A 6 -10.62 -28.56 17.08
CA GLY A 6 -9.55 -29.40 16.58
C GLY A 6 -8.54 -29.60 17.69
N ASN A 7 -8.22 -30.86 18.00
CA ASN A 7 -7.11 -31.20 18.88
C ASN A 7 -6.12 -32.04 18.09
N ASP A 8 -5.16 -31.35 17.49
CA ASP A 8 -4.14 -31.97 16.65
C ASP A 8 -3.13 -32.73 17.53
N GLY A 9 -2.46 -33.73 16.93
CA GLY A 9 -1.53 -34.61 17.64
C GLY A 9 -0.25 -33.94 18.16
N ASP A 10 -0.11 -32.63 17.99
CA ASP A 10 0.98 -31.81 18.53
C ASP A 10 0.66 -31.16 19.88
N GLY A 11 -0.59 -31.23 20.34
CA GLY A 11 -1.06 -30.63 21.58
C GLY A 11 -1.57 -29.19 21.46
N SER A 12 -1.71 -28.65 20.25
CA SER A 12 -2.27 -27.31 20.03
C SER A 12 -3.81 -27.35 19.94
N SER A 13 -4.48 -26.84 20.97
CA SER A 13 -5.94 -26.71 20.97
C SER A 13 -6.38 -25.54 20.07
N ARG A 14 -7.13 -25.86 19.01
CA ARG A 14 -7.58 -24.89 18.00
C ARG A 14 -9.11 -24.85 17.83
N ILE A 15 -9.61 -23.66 17.53
CA ILE A 15 -11.02 -23.34 17.29
C ILE A 15 -11.19 -23.04 15.81
N ILE A 16 -12.12 -23.74 15.15
CA ILE A 16 -12.50 -23.43 13.77
C ILE A 16 -13.84 -22.68 13.78
N LEU A 17 -13.82 -21.41 13.37
CA LEU A 17 -15.01 -20.61 13.10
C LEU A 17 -15.42 -20.80 11.63
N THR A 18 -16.70 -21.04 11.38
CA THR A 18 -17.24 -21.27 10.03
C THR A 18 -18.45 -20.39 9.76
N GLU A 19 -18.46 -19.70 8.63
CA GLU A 19 -19.60 -18.91 8.15
C GLU A 19 -20.37 -19.72 7.07
N PRO A 20 -21.72 -19.69 7.04
CA PRO A 20 -22.53 -20.52 6.15
C PRO A 20 -22.26 -20.50 4.64
N ARG A 21 -21.62 -19.47 4.08
CA ARG A 21 -21.22 -19.42 2.65
C ARG A 21 -19.82 -19.98 2.39
N GLY A 22 -19.12 -20.42 3.43
CA GLY A 22 -17.83 -21.13 3.32
C GLY A 22 -16.61 -20.31 3.74
N SER A 23 -16.77 -19.08 4.25
CA SER A 23 -15.63 -18.39 4.88
C SER A 23 -15.27 -19.07 6.21
N THR A 24 -13.98 -19.22 6.50
CA THR A 24 -13.49 -19.90 7.73
C THR A 24 -12.35 -19.14 8.40
N ALA A 25 -12.24 -19.22 9.72
CA ALA A 25 -11.06 -18.74 10.45
C ALA A 25 -10.63 -19.77 11.51
N GLU A 26 -9.32 -19.91 11.71
CA GLU A 26 -8.72 -20.82 12.69
C GLU A 26 -8.00 -20.01 13.77
N VAL A 27 -8.31 -20.29 15.04
CA VAL A 27 -7.79 -19.57 16.21
C VAL A 27 -7.14 -20.55 17.17
N LEU A 28 -5.91 -20.27 17.60
CA LEU A 28 -5.23 -21.03 18.65
C LEU A 28 -5.53 -20.45 20.04
N LEU A 29 -5.71 -21.33 21.03
CA LEU A 29 -5.67 -20.89 22.43
C LEU A 29 -4.29 -20.37 22.82
N PHE A 30 -3.21 -20.89 22.22
CA PHE A 30 -1.89 -20.30 22.36
C PHE A 30 -1.80 -18.95 21.64
N GLY A 31 -1.43 -17.92 22.39
CA GLY A 31 -1.37 -16.52 21.97
C GLY A 31 -2.72 -15.83 21.74
N GLY A 32 -3.85 -16.54 21.87
CA GLY A 32 -5.17 -16.04 21.46
C GLY A 32 -5.25 -15.73 19.96
N GLN A 33 -4.40 -16.40 19.17
CA GLN A 33 -3.93 -15.94 17.87
C GLN A 33 -4.74 -16.55 16.73
N VAL A 34 -5.29 -15.71 15.85
CA VAL A 34 -5.83 -16.16 14.56
C VAL A 34 -4.65 -16.60 13.69
N ILE A 35 -4.68 -17.81 13.13
CA ILE A 35 -3.60 -18.36 12.28
C ILE A 35 -4.02 -18.62 10.83
N SER A 36 -5.31 -18.54 10.52
CA SER A 36 -5.83 -18.63 9.16
C SER A 36 -7.15 -17.89 9.05
N TRP A 37 -7.38 -17.25 7.90
CA TRP A 37 -8.67 -16.68 7.53
C TRP A 37 -8.87 -16.85 6.02
N LYS A 38 -9.81 -17.70 5.64
CA LYS A 38 -10.11 -18.08 4.26
C LYS A 38 -11.49 -17.53 3.87
N ASN A 39 -11.63 -17.03 2.64
CA ASN A 39 -12.91 -16.52 2.12
C ASN A 39 -13.84 -17.63 1.59
N GLU A 40 -15.00 -17.26 1.07
CA GLU A 40 -15.99 -18.17 0.44
C GLU A 40 -15.40 -19.04 -0.70
N ARG A 41 -14.27 -18.64 -1.31
CA ARG A 41 -13.54 -19.40 -2.34
C ARG A 41 -12.42 -20.27 -1.78
N ARG A 42 -12.22 -20.27 -0.46
CA ARG A 42 -11.10 -20.88 0.29
C ARG A 42 -9.72 -20.27 0.00
N GLU A 43 -9.67 -19.08 -0.59
CA GLU A 43 -8.42 -18.32 -0.76
C GLU A 43 -7.95 -17.86 0.63
N GLU A 44 -6.70 -18.16 1.00
CA GLU A 44 -6.09 -17.72 2.26
C GLU A 44 -5.71 -16.23 2.22
N LEU A 45 -5.90 -15.55 3.35
CA LEU A 45 -5.81 -14.10 3.49
C LEU A 45 -4.81 -13.68 4.56
N LEU A 46 -4.46 -14.58 5.48
CA LEU A 46 -3.40 -14.38 6.46
C LEU A 46 -2.16 -15.17 6.05
N TYR A 47 -1.00 -14.52 6.09
CA TYR A 47 0.27 -15.19 5.90
C TYR A 47 0.68 -15.91 7.19
N MET A 48 1.14 -17.15 7.04
CA MET A 48 1.88 -17.90 8.05
C MET A 48 3.25 -18.24 7.45
N SER A 49 4.32 -18.14 8.24
CA SER A 49 5.66 -18.40 7.72
C SER A 49 5.90 -19.87 7.39
N SER A 50 6.68 -20.11 6.33
CA SER A 50 7.24 -21.41 5.98
C SER A 50 8.12 -22.02 7.10
N LYS A 51 8.65 -21.21 8.04
CA LYS A 51 9.42 -21.66 9.21
C LYS A 51 8.71 -21.45 10.56
N ALA A 52 7.40 -21.21 10.58
CA ALA A 52 6.65 -20.91 11.81
C ALA A 52 6.74 -22.06 12.84
N GLN A 53 7.14 -21.74 14.07
CA GLN A 53 7.22 -22.69 15.20
C GLN A 53 5.94 -22.60 16.05
N TYR A 54 5.10 -23.62 16.03
CA TYR A 54 3.84 -23.70 16.78
C TYR A 54 4.00 -24.15 18.25
N LYS A 55 5.25 -24.30 18.73
CA LYS A 55 5.56 -24.85 20.05
C LYS A 55 5.77 -23.73 21.08
N PRO A 56 5.02 -23.72 22.20
CA PRO A 56 5.29 -22.83 23.34
C PRO A 56 6.74 -22.97 23.86
N PRO A 57 7.32 -21.92 24.48
CA PRO A 57 6.69 -20.64 24.83
C PRO A 57 6.84 -19.54 23.75
N LYS A 58 7.39 -19.84 22.56
CA LYS A 58 7.68 -18.81 21.55
C LYS A 58 6.41 -18.38 20.80
N ALA A 59 6.21 -17.06 20.63
CA ALA A 59 5.19 -16.51 19.75
C ALA A 59 5.30 -17.03 18.30
N ILE A 60 4.15 -17.24 17.65
CA ILE A 60 4.06 -17.83 16.32
C ILE A 60 4.19 -16.76 15.22
N ARG A 61 5.01 -17.03 14.18
CA ARG A 61 5.25 -16.14 13.03
C ARG A 61 4.12 -16.21 11.99
N GLY A 62 3.20 -15.26 12.06
CA GLY A 62 2.12 -15.08 11.07
C GLY A 62 0.76 -14.83 11.72
N GLY A 63 -0.29 -14.78 10.90
CA GLY A 63 -1.67 -14.64 11.39
C GLY A 63 -1.94 -13.28 12.02
N ILE A 64 -2.59 -13.27 13.19
CA ILE A 64 -2.85 -12.06 13.99
C ILE A 64 -2.37 -12.22 15.43
N PRO A 65 -1.05 -12.06 15.71
CA PRO A 65 -0.53 -12.02 17.07
C PRO A 65 -0.99 -10.78 17.84
N VAL A 66 -1.35 -10.96 19.12
CA VAL A 66 -1.74 -9.87 20.03
C VAL A 66 -0.50 -9.30 20.73
N CYS A 67 -0.29 -7.98 20.61
CA CYS A 67 0.72 -7.24 21.37
C CYS A 67 0.07 -6.61 22.61
N PHE A 68 0.52 -6.99 23.81
CA PHE A 68 0.13 -6.37 25.08
C PHE A 68 1.15 -6.76 26.17
N PRO A 69 1.48 -5.87 27.12
CA PRO A 69 1.05 -4.48 27.27
C PRO A 69 1.99 -3.47 26.59
N GLN A 70 2.82 -3.92 25.65
CA GLN A 70 3.83 -3.12 24.96
C GLN A 70 3.80 -3.42 23.45
N PHE A 71 4.01 -2.41 22.61
CA PHE A 71 4.35 -2.62 21.20
C PHE A 71 5.86 -2.53 20.98
N GLY A 72 6.42 -3.42 20.15
CA GLY A 72 7.85 -3.44 19.81
C GLY A 72 8.75 -3.33 21.04
N ASN A 73 9.77 -2.48 20.94
CA ASN A 73 10.63 -2.05 22.04
C ASN A 73 10.29 -0.59 22.41
N PHE A 74 9.04 -0.31 22.79
CA PHE A 74 8.61 1.03 23.27
C PHE A 74 8.67 1.19 24.80
N GLY A 75 8.95 0.13 25.54
CA GLY A 75 9.17 0.15 26.98
C GLY A 75 10.18 -0.92 27.40
N GLY A 76 10.30 -1.17 28.71
CA GLY A 76 11.26 -2.10 29.29
C GLY A 76 10.86 -3.58 29.29
N LEU A 77 9.72 -3.95 28.71
CA LEU A 77 9.28 -5.35 28.62
C LEU A 77 9.85 -6.04 27.37
N GLU A 78 9.64 -7.35 27.26
CA GLU A 78 9.98 -8.11 26.04
C GLU A 78 9.30 -7.53 24.79
N ARG A 79 9.91 -7.76 23.62
CA ARG A 79 9.44 -7.18 22.35
C ARG A 79 8.00 -7.60 22.06
N HIS A 80 7.10 -6.62 21.88
CA HIS A 80 5.65 -6.78 21.72
C HIS A 80 4.89 -7.33 22.96
N GLY A 81 5.52 -7.40 24.13
CA GLY A 81 4.92 -7.97 25.33
C GLY A 81 4.62 -9.48 25.24
N PHE A 82 3.96 -9.98 26.28
CA PHE A 82 3.98 -11.40 26.65
C PHE A 82 2.70 -12.20 26.35
N VAL A 83 1.57 -11.56 26.02
CA VAL A 83 0.27 -12.27 25.92
C VAL A 83 0.20 -13.27 24.76
N ARG A 84 1.00 -13.04 23.72
CA ARG A 84 1.22 -13.94 22.57
C ARG A 84 2.08 -15.17 22.88
N ASN A 85 2.72 -15.21 24.05
CA ASN A 85 3.56 -16.32 24.53
C ASN A 85 2.81 -17.26 25.51
N LYS A 86 1.48 -17.08 25.66
CA LYS A 86 0.66 -17.71 26.72
C LYS A 86 -0.56 -18.41 26.17
N PHE A 87 -1.08 -19.39 26.90
CA PHE A 87 -2.40 -19.96 26.63
C PHE A 87 -3.51 -19.05 27.19
N TRP A 88 -4.51 -18.79 26.36
CA TRP A 88 -5.74 -18.10 26.71
C TRP A 88 -6.83 -19.13 27.01
N SER A 89 -7.80 -18.76 27.84
CA SER A 89 -8.98 -19.58 28.12
C SER A 89 -10.17 -19.14 27.27
N TYR A 90 -11.19 -19.99 27.16
CA TYR A 90 -12.52 -19.53 26.72
C TYR A 90 -13.12 -18.59 27.76
N ASP A 91 -13.84 -17.56 27.29
CA ASP A 91 -14.61 -16.67 28.16
C ASP A 91 -16.02 -17.26 28.34
N GLU A 92 -16.27 -17.91 29.48
CA GLU A 92 -17.56 -18.57 29.78
C GLU A 92 -18.67 -17.58 30.15
N ASP A 93 -18.31 -16.36 30.57
CA ASP A 93 -19.23 -15.24 30.84
C ASP A 93 -18.86 -14.01 29.98
N PRO A 94 -19.06 -14.06 28.65
CA PRO A 94 -18.62 -13.01 27.74
C PRO A 94 -19.61 -11.85 27.75
N SER A 95 -19.15 -10.70 28.26
CA SER A 95 -19.96 -9.47 28.40
C SER A 95 -20.77 -9.14 27.12
N PRO A 96 -22.05 -8.75 27.22
CA PRO A 96 -22.94 -8.62 26.07
C PRO A 96 -22.54 -7.48 25.13
N LEU A 97 -21.75 -7.80 24.11
CA LEU A 97 -21.63 -6.99 22.90
C LEU A 97 -22.90 -7.17 22.05
N PRO A 98 -23.36 -6.12 21.33
CA PRO A 98 -24.62 -6.16 20.58
C PRO A 98 -24.66 -7.32 19.56
N PRO A 99 -25.82 -7.99 19.39
CA PRO A 99 -25.91 -9.26 18.67
C PRO A 99 -25.66 -9.09 17.17
N ALA A 100 -24.49 -9.54 16.71
CA ALA A 100 -24.20 -9.67 15.29
C ALA A 100 -24.99 -10.85 14.69
N ASN A 101 -26.06 -10.52 13.96
CA ASN A 101 -26.98 -11.48 13.37
C ASN A 101 -26.28 -12.65 12.66
N LYS A 102 -26.45 -13.87 13.21
CA LYS A 102 -25.96 -15.15 12.66
C LYS A 102 -24.43 -15.27 12.49
N GLN A 103 -23.63 -14.39 13.10
CA GLN A 103 -22.16 -14.47 13.00
C GLN A 103 -21.60 -15.67 13.80
N SER A 104 -20.56 -16.34 13.28
CA SER A 104 -19.82 -17.35 14.06
C SER A 104 -18.73 -16.65 14.85
N SER A 105 -18.65 -16.89 16.16
CA SER A 105 -17.72 -16.20 17.06
C SER A 105 -17.20 -17.08 18.19
N VAL A 106 -16.05 -16.68 18.75
CA VAL A 106 -15.53 -17.14 20.03
C VAL A 106 -15.06 -15.94 20.86
N ASP A 107 -15.21 -16.01 22.17
CA ASP A 107 -14.60 -15.08 23.12
C ASP A 107 -13.49 -15.81 23.88
N LEU A 108 -12.30 -15.18 23.93
CA LEU A 108 -11.15 -15.67 24.67
C LEU A 108 -10.74 -14.66 25.75
N ILE A 109 -10.18 -15.17 26.84
CA ILE A 109 -9.80 -14.40 28.02
C ILE A 109 -8.42 -14.80 28.55
N LEU A 110 -7.63 -13.81 28.95
CA LEU A 110 -6.37 -13.95 29.67
C LEU A 110 -6.37 -12.99 30.86
N LYS A 111 -6.00 -13.51 32.04
CA LYS A 111 -5.87 -12.73 33.27
C LYS A 111 -4.43 -12.77 33.76
N SER A 112 -3.98 -11.71 34.44
CA SER A 112 -2.66 -11.65 35.07
C SER A 112 -2.46 -12.79 36.08
N THR A 113 -1.34 -13.53 35.96
CA THR A 113 -0.91 -14.53 36.94
C THR A 113 0.08 -13.95 37.98
N GLU A 114 0.39 -14.71 39.04
CA GLU A 114 1.43 -14.31 40.00
C GLU A 114 2.83 -14.19 39.38
N ASP A 115 3.13 -14.95 38.31
CA ASP A 115 4.38 -14.79 37.57
C ASP A 115 4.39 -13.51 36.72
N ASP A 116 3.23 -13.12 36.17
CA ASP A 116 3.08 -11.90 35.37
C ASP A 116 3.44 -10.66 36.18
N LEU A 117 2.98 -10.62 37.45
CA LEU A 117 3.22 -9.53 38.38
C LEU A 117 4.71 -9.34 38.73
N LYS A 118 5.57 -10.35 38.47
CA LYS A 118 7.04 -10.25 38.63
C LYS A 118 7.70 -9.52 37.46
N THR A 119 7.08 -9.53 36.28
CA THR A 119 7.60 -8.88 35.06
C THR A 119 6.90 -7.55 34.77
N TRP A 120 5.59 -7.47 35.03
CA TRP A 120 4.78 -6.26 34.89
C TRP A 120 3.78 -6.20 36.06
N PRO A 121 4.03 -5.38 37.10
CA PRO A 121 3.34 -5.47 38.40
C PRO A 121 1.95 -4.82 38.40
N HIS A 122 1.09 -5.25 37.47
CA HIS A 122 -0.26 -4.74 37.26
C HIS A 122 -1.25 -5.87 36.99
N SER A 123 -2.34 -5.88 37.74
CA SER A 123 -3.41 -6.87 37.63
C SER A 123 -4.38 -6.49 36.51
N PHE A 124 -4.52 -7.34 35.49
CA PHE A 124 -5.31 -7.06 34.29
C PHE A 124 -6.21 -8.23 33.88
N GLU A 125 -7.30 -7.91 33.19
CA GLU A 125 -8.12 -8.86 32.44
C GLU A 125 -8.18 -8.40 30.98
N LEU A 126 -7.68 -9.23 30.06
CA LEU A 126 -7.68 -9.00 28.62
C LEU A 126 -8.63 -10.02 27.97
N ARG A 127 -9.69 -9.52 27.35
CA ARG A 127 -10.66 -10.32 26.57
C ARG A 127 -10.52 -10.00 25.09
N ILE A 128 -10.81 -10.95 24.21
CA ILE A 128 -10.94 -10.73 22.77
C ILE A 128 -12.09 -11.54 22.19
N ARG A 129 -13.07 -10.86 21.56
CA ARG A 129 -14.06 -11.54 20.71
C ARG A 129 -13.49 -11.64 19.30
N ILE A 130 -13.45 -12.84 18.73
CA ILE A 130 -13.07 -13.10 17.34
C ILE A 130 -14.30 -13.64 16.62
N SER A 131 -14.62 -13.11 15.44
CA SER A 131 -15.88 -13.42 14.76
C SER A 131 -15.80 -13.29 13.24
N ILE A 132 -16.51 -14.16 12.52
CA ILE A 132 -16.49 -14.26 11.05
C ILE A 132 -17.88 -14.18 10.44
N SER A 133 -18.01 -13.31 9.44
CA SER A 133 -19.21 -13.04 8.63
C SER A 133 -18.81 -13.01 7.14
N PRO A 134 -19.75 -13.01 6.17
CA PRO A 134 -19.43 -13.06 4.74
C PRO A 134 -18.35 -12.05 4.32
N GLY A 135 -17.18 -12.56 3.88
CA GLY A 135 -16.03 -11.75 3.48
C GLY A 135 -15.35 -10.92 4.58
N LYS A 136 -15.63 -11.16 5.87
CA LYS A 136 -15.21 -10.30 7.00
C LYS A 136 -14.75 -11.06 8.24
N LEU A 137 -13.61 -10.64 8.81
CA LEU A 137 -13.09 -11.07 10.10
C LEU A 137 -13.06 -9.87 11.07
N THR A 138 -13.75 -9.98 12.20
CA THR A 138 -13.85 -8.92 13.22
C THR A 138 -13.25 -9.37 14.54
N LEU A 139 -12.35 -8.56 15.10
CA LEU A 139 -11.72 -8.75 16.40
C LEU A 139 -12.08 -7.57 17.33
N ILE A 140 -12.54 -7.85 18.55
CA ILE A 140 -12.94 -6.83 19.54
C ILE A 140 -12.18 -7.09 20.85
N PRO A 141 -10.96 -6.55 21.00
CA PRO A 141 -10.20 -6.62 22.24
C PRO A 141 -10.76 -5.66 23.31
N ARG A 142 -10.72 -6.09 24.57
CA ARG A 142 -11.07 -5.30 25.76
C ARG A 142 -10.01 -5.52 26.84
N VAL A 143 -9.46 -4.44 27.38
CA VAL A 143 -8.49 -4.45 28.49
C VAL A 143 -9.16 -3.80 29.70
N ARG A 144 -9.32 -4.55 30.79
CA ARG A 144 -9.86 -4.07 32.06
C ARG A 144 -8.78 -4.00 33.11
N ASN A 145 -8.70 -2.87 33.80
CA ASN A 145 -7.87 -2.73 34.99
C ASN A 145 -8.59 -3.35 36.19
N ILE A 146 -8.05 -4.45 36.72
CA ILE A 146 -8.56 -5.13 37.92
C ILE A 146 -7.65 -4.90 39.14
N ASP A 147 -6.63 -4.05 39.01
CA ASP A 147 -5.72 -3.64 40.07
C ASP A 147 -6.32 -2.54 40.96
N SER A 148 -5.66 -2.34 42.10
CA SER A 148 -5.78 -1.19 42.99
C SER A 148 -5.24 0.14 42.39
N LYS A 149 -4.34 0.07 41.40
CA LYS A 149 -3.61 1.22 40.84
C LYS A 149 -3.89 1.42 39.35
N ALA A 150 -3.77 2.67 38.89
CA ALA A 150 -3.76 2.96 37.46
C ALA A 150 -2.49 2.40 36.79
N PHE A 151 -2.60 1.95 35.55
CA PHE A 151 -1.46 1.52 34.73
C PHE A 151 -1.54 2.07 33.31
N SER A 152 -0.38 2.21 32.66
CA SER A 152 -0.29 2.56 31.24
C SER A 152 0.07 1.34 30.40
N PHE A 153 -0.58 1.19 29.24
CA PHE A 153 -0.31 0.09 28.31
C PHE A 153 -0.37 0.52 26.84
N MET A 154 0.24 -0.29 25.98
CA MET A 154 0.08 -0.28 24.53
C MET A 154 -0.58 -1.58 24.08
N PHE A 155 -1.34 -1.52 22.99
CA PHE A 155 -2.02 -2.69 22.42
C PHE A 155 -1.97 -2.64 20.89
N ALA A 156 -1.73 -3.79 20.24
CA ALA A 156 -1.86 -3.91 18.79
C ALA A 156 -2.26 -5.32 18.33
N LEU A 157 -2.99 -5.39 17.22
CA LEU A 157 -3.23 -6.62 16.45
C LEU A 157 -2.29 -6.60 15.24
N ARG A 158 -1.29 -7.50 15.20
CA ARG A 158 -0.34 -7.53 14.08
C ARG A 158 -0.91 -8.33 12.92
N ASN A 159 -1.44 -7.68 11.89
CA ASN A 159 -2.14 -8.38 10.81
C ASN A 159 -1.16 -8.81 9.73
N TYR A 160 -0.60 -10.01 9.82
CA TYR A 160 0.20 -10.57 8.75
C TYR A 160 -0.72 -10.94 7.57
N LEU A 161 -0.94 -10.02 6.66
CA LEU A 161 -1.76 -10.25 5.46
C LEU A 161 -0.95 -11.04 4.44
N TYR A 162 -1.57 -12.05 3.83
CA TYR A 162 -1.03 -12.71 2.65
C TYR A 162 -1.21 -11.79 1.44
N VAL A 163 -0.13 -11.52 0.71
CA VAL A 163 -0.12 -10.78 -0.56
C VAL A 163 0.53 -11.59 -1.68
N SER A 164 0.32 -11.18 -2.94
CA SER A 164 0.80 -11.88 -4.14
C SER A 164 2.31 -11.71 -4.34
N ASP A 165 2.74 -10.50 -4.71
CA ASP A 165 4.11 -10.00 -4.63
C ASP A 165 4.08 -8.60 -3.97
N ILE A 166 4.96 -8.37 -3.00
CA ILE A 166 5.12 -7.11 -2.28
C ILE A 166 5.43 -5.91 -3.21
N SER A 167 6.01 -6.13 -4.40
CA SER A 167 6.21 -5.04 -5.39
C SER A 167 4.91 -4.56 -6.03
N GLU A 168 3.90 -5.43 -6.13
CA GLU A 168 2.58 -5.16 -6.73
C GLU A 168 1.53 -4.79 -5.67
N VAL A 169 1.98 -4.41 -4.47
CA VAL A 169 1.14 -4.01 -3.33
C VAL A 169 1.34 -2.54 -2.99
N ARG A 170 0.24 -1.85 -2.70
CA ARG A 170 0.27 -0.52 -2.08
C ARG A 170 -0.71 -0.39 -0.93
N VAL A 171 -0.41 0.50 0.01
CA VAL A 171 -1.29 0.84 1.14
C VAL A 171 -1.79 2.27 0.99
N GLU A 172 -3.11 2.44 1.07
CA GLU A 172 -3.82 3.73 0.97
C GLU A 172 -4.56 4.08 2.27
N GLY A 173 -4.76 5.38 2.52
CA GLY A 173 -5.33 5.93 3.75
C GLY A 173 -4.30 6.29 4.81
N LEU A 174 -3.03 6.45 4.41
CA LEU A 174 -1.90 6.82 5.28
C LEU A 174 -1.07 8.00 4.74
N GLU A 175 -1.53 8.63 3.67
CA GLU A 175 -0.91 9.77 3.00
C GLU A 175 -0.96 11.01 3.89
N THR A 176 0.05 11.88 3.82
CA THR A 176 0.14 13.14 4.61
C THR A 176 0.16 12.98 6.14
N LEU A 177 0.20 11.74 6.65
CA LEU A 177 0.23 11.46 8.08
C LEU A 177 1.65 11.39 8.63
N ASP A 178 1.80 11.76 9.90
CA ASP A 178 3.04 11.54 10.63
C ASP A 178 3.24 10.07 10.99
N TYR A 179 4.48 9.59 10.86
CA TYR A 179 4.91 8.27 11.32
C TYR A 179 6.22 8.34 12.10
N LEU A 180 6.42 7.35 12.97
CA LEU A 180 7.70 7.06 13.63
C LEU A 180 8.38 5.90 12.88
N ASP A 181 9.61 6.09 12.41
CA ASP A 181 10.34 5.05 11.68
C ASP A 181 11.26 4.25 12.61
N ASN A 182 10.93 2.98 12.86
CA ASN A 182 11.67 2.13 13.79
C ASN A 182 13.07 1.74 13.28
N LEU A 183 13.36 1.91 11.98
CA LEU A 183 14.67 1.60 11.40
C LEU A 183 15.71 2.68 11.73
N ILE A 184 15.26 3.91 11.95
CA ILE A 184 16.07 5.09 12.32
C ILE A 184 15.63 5.65 13.67
N GLY A 185 15.60 4.79 14.68
CA GLY A 185 15.51 5.20 16.09
C GLY A 185 14.17 5.80 16.53
N LYS A 186 13.10 5.66 15.72
CA LYS A 186 11.79 6.31 15.90
C LYS A 186 11.79 7.81 15.64
N GLU A 187 12.69 8.30 14.79
CA GLU A 187 12.57 9.64 14.23
C GLU A 187 11.21 9.82 13.52
N ARG A 188 10.66 11.04 13.58
CA ARG A 188 9.31 11.38 13.13
C ARG A 188 9.36 12.07 11.77
N PHE A 189 8.59 11.54 10.82
CA PHE A 189 8.45 12.06 9.46
C PHE A 189 6.98 12.16 9.08
N THR A 190 6.67 12.90 8.02
CA THR A 190 5.32 13.00 7.45
C THR A 190 5.31 12.35 6.08
N GLU A 191 4.37 11.44 5.82
CA GLU A 191 4.27 10.72 4.55
C GLU A 191 3.95 11.66 3.38
N GLN A 192 4.69 11.54 2.27
CA GLN A 192 4.58 12.45 1.11
C GLN A 192 4.12 11.74 -0.16
N ALA A 193 4.06 10.40 -0.17
CA ALA A 193 3.58 9.63 -1.31
C ALA A 193 2.04 9.56 -1.34
N ASP A 194 1.45 9.50 -2.54
CA ASP A 194 0.01 9.32 -2.76
C ASP A 194 -0.49 7.90 -2.37
N ALA A 195 0.43 6.97 -2.09
CA ALA A 195 0.21 5.66 -1.47
C ALA A 195 1.58 5.11 -1.00
N ILE A 196 1.60 4.24 0.01
CA ILE A 196 2.82 3.54 0.45
C ILE A 196 3.12 2.38 -0.50
N THR A 197 4.33 2.33 -1.03
CA THR A 197 4.87 1.23 -1.86
C THR A 197 6.19 0.71 -1.28
N PHE A 198 6.67 -0.44 -1.76
CA PHE A 198 7.77 -1.19 -1.12
C PHE A 198 8.96 -1.43 -2.07
N ASP A 199 10.07 -0.72 -1.83
CA ASP A 199 11.37 -0.94 -2.49
C ASP A 199 12.51 -1.29 -1.51
N GLY A 200 12.17 -1.52 -0.23
CA GLY A 200 13.11 -1.84 0.86
C GLY A 200 12.42 -2.29 2.15
N GLU A 201 13.19 -2.43 3.24
CA GLU A 201 12.65 -2.71 4.58
C GLU A 201 11.82 -1.51 5.07
N VAL A 202 10.65 -1.77 5.64
CA VAL A 202 9.75 -0.77 6.22
C VAL A 202 9.33 -1.23 7.60
N ASP A 203 9.45 -0.37 8.61
CA ASP A 203 8.93 -0.60 9.97
C ASP A 203 8.43 0.73 10.56
N ARG A 204 7.22 1.15 10.20
CA ARG A 204 6.69 2.49 10.47
C ARG A 204 5.41 2.48 11.29
N VAL A 205 5.36 3.25 12.38
CA VAL A 205 4.17 3.47 13.21
C VAL A 205 3.52 4.80 12.81
N TYR A 206 2.45 4.73 12.02
CA TYR A 206 1.67 5.90 11.60
C TYR A 206 0.74 6.36 12.73
N LEU A 207 0.65 7.67 12.93
CA LEU A 207 -0.04 8.33 14.05
C LEU A 207 -1.38 8.94 13.61
N ASN A 208 -2.37 8.95 14.51
CA ASN A 208 -3.70 9.56 14.30
C ASN A 208 -4.40 9.15 12.99
N THR A 209 -4.15 7.91 12.58
CA THR A 209 -4.60 7.31 11.32
C THR A 209 -6.12 7.15 11.24
N PRO A 210 -6.73 7.27 10.04
CA PRO A 210 -8.17 7.19 9.85
C PRO A 210 -8.76 5.83 10.28
N THR A 211 -10.09 5.76 10.36
CA THR A 211 -10.83 4.54 10.73
C THR A 211 -10.86 3.49 9.62
N LYS A 212 -10.37 3.81 8.41
CA LYS A 212 -10.20 2.91 7.26
C LYS A 212 -8.80 3.07 6.68
N ILE A 213 -8.14 1.94 6.41
CA ILE A 213 -6.90 1.80 5.62
C ILE A 213 -7.16 0.71 4.57
N ALA A 214 -6.62 0.84 3.36
CA ALA A 214 -6.81 -0.11 2.27
C ALA A 214 -5.47 -0.69 1.79
N VAL A 215 -5.37 -2.00 1.71
CA VAL A 215 -4.23 -2.71 1.14
C VAL A 215 -4.64 -3.25 -0.22
N ILE A 216 -4.05 -2.72 -1.29
CA ILE A 216 -4.37 -3.09 -2.67
C ILE A 216 -3.30 -4.06 -3.17
N ASP A 217 -3.77 -5.21 -3.65
CA ASP A 217 -2.97 -6.28 -4.26
C ASP A 217 -3.36 -6.29 -5.75
N HIS A 218 -2.48 -5.73 -6.60
CA HIS A 218 -2.79 -5.49 -8.01
C HIS A 218 -2.84 -6.79 -8.82
N GLU A 219 -1.95 -7.74 -8.56
CA GLU A 219 -1.88 -9.03 -9.27
C GLU A 219 -3.17 -9.86 -9.08
N ARG A 220 -3.64 -9.98 -7.82
CA ARG A 220 -4.90 -10.67 -7.50
C ARG A 220 -6.13 -9.75 -7.60
N LYS A 221 -5.96 -8.50 -8.04
CA LYS A 221 -7.01 -7.51 -8.31
C LYS A 221 -7.99 -7.31 -7.13
N ARG A 222 -7.47 -7.39 -5.91
CA ARG A 222 -8.25 -7.40 -4.66
C ARG A 222 -7.80 -6.28 -3.72
N THR A 223 -8.68 -5.93 -2.78
CA THR A 223 -8.34 -4.95 -1.74
C THR A 223 -8.76 -5.49 -0.38
N ILE A 224 -7.82 -5.57 0.55
CA ILE A 224 -8.09 -5.88 1.96
C ILE A 224 -8.31 -4.53 2.65
N GLU A 225 -9.55 -4.28 3.07
CA GLU A 225 -9.92 -3.07 3.80
C GLU A 225 -9.84 -3.35 5.31
N LEU A 226 -8.93 -2.65 5.98
CA LEU A 226 -8.79 -2.61 7.43
C LEU A 226 -9.65 -1.47 7.98
N ARG A 227 -10.67 -1.79 8.77
CA ARG A 227 -11.39 -0.83 9.60
C ARG A 227 -11.00 -0.95 11.07
N LYS A 228 -10.88 0.19 11.76
CA LYS A 228 -10.48 0.23 13.18
C LYS A 228 -11.18 1.34 13.97
N GLU A 229 -11.52 1.03 15.21
CA GLU A 229 -12.12 1.93 16.22
C GLU A 229 -11.37 1.75 17.56
N GLY A 230 -11.24 2.81 18.35
CA GLY A 230 -10.49 2.78 19.63
C GLY A 230 -8.96 2.64 19.48
N MET A 231 -8.47 2.48 18.25
CA MET A 231 -7.06 2.26 17.89
C MET A 231 -6.61 3.34 16.89
N PRO A 232 -5.96 4.43 17.36
CA PRO A 232 -5.60 5.58 16.53
C PRO A 232 -4.32 5.37 15.71
N ASN A 233 -3.47 4.41 16.07
CA ASN A 233 -2.24 4.13 15.32
C ASN A 233 -2.45 2.98 14.33
N ALA A 234 -1.62 2.97 13.29
CA ALA A 234 -1.43 1.81 12.43
C ALA A 234 0.07 1.53 12.28
N VAL A 235 0.45 0.29 11.96
CA VAL A 235 1.85 -0.04 11.69
C VAL A 235 1.94 -0.71 10.33
N VAL A 236 2.84 -0.22 9.48
CA VAL A 236 3.18 -0.86 8.21
C VAL A 236 4.55 -1.52 8.38
N TRP A 237 4.64 -2.83 8.17
CA TRP A 237 5.89 -3.58 8.28
C TRP A 237 6.08 -4.63 7.20
N ASN A 238 7.21 -4.57 6.51
CA ASN A 238 7.77 -5.65 5.70
C ASN A 238 9.29 -5.73 5.96
N PRO A 239 9.85 -6.92 6.28
CA PRO A 239 11.26 -7.08 6.62
C PRO A 239 12.22 -6.91 5.43
N TRP A 240 11.77 -7.14 4.19
CA TRP A 240 12.61 -7.20 3.01
C TRP A 240 13.73 -8.28 3.08
N ASP A 241 14.59 -8.32 2.06
CA ASP A 241 15.52 -9.41 1.78
C ASP A 241 16.51 -9.73 2.94
N LYS A 242 17.16 -8.69 3.48
CA LYS A 242 18.20 -8.84 4.51
C LYS A 242 17.62 -9.20 5.85
N LYS A 243 16.53 -8.56 6.27
CA LYS A 243 15.97 -8.80 7.60
C LYS A 243 15.29 -10.16 7.67
N ALA A 244 14.57 -10.59 6.63
CA ALA A 244 13.94 -11.92 6.59
C ALA A 244 14.95 -13.04 6.88
N LYS A 245 16.15 -12.95 6.28
CA LYS A 245 17.27 -13.89 6.46
C LYS A 245 17.86 -13.90 7.88
N THR A 246 17.66 -12.86 8.68
CA THR A 246 18.04 -12.83 10.11
C THR A 246 16.94 -13.33 11.06
N ILE A 247 15.71 -13.51 10.57
CA ILE A 247 14.56 -13.92 11.39
C ILE A 247 14.46 -15.45 11.33
N ALA A 248 14.99 -16.13 12.36
CA ALA A 248 15.13 -17.60 12.37
C ALA A 248 13.80 -18.39 12.27
N ASP A 249 12.67 -17.77 12.63
CA ASP A 249 11.31 -18.32 12.49
C ASP A 249 10.58 -17.81 11.23
N MET A 250 11.33 -17.27 10.24
CA MET A 250 10.83 -16.79 8.94
C MET A 250 11.60 -17.38 7.76
N GLY A 251 10.92 -17.66 6.64
CA GLY A 251 11.56 -18.03 5.38
C GLY A 251 12.27 -16.85 4.71
N ASP A 252 13.43 -17.14 4.12
CA ASP A 252 14.35 -16.17 3.52
C ASP A 252 13.71 -15.29 2.43
N GLU A 253 12.72 -15.83 1.73
CA GLU A 253 12.00 -15.19 0.63
C GLU A 253 10.52 -14.95 0.98
N ASP A 254 10.06 -15.35 2.19
CA ASP A 254 8.67 -15.22 2.64
C ASP A 254 8.18 -13.75 2.57
N TYR A 255 9.10 -12.78 2.74
CA TYR A 255 8.84 -11.33 2.71
C TYR A 255 8.12 -10.86 1.44
N LYS A 256 8.24 -11.59 0.33
CA LYS A 256 7.56 -11.27 -0.94
C LYS A 256 6.06 -11.49 -0.89
N THR A 257 5.59 -12.39 -0.03
CA THR A 257 4.18 -12.83 0.03
C THR A 257 3.44 -12.35 1.28
N MET A 258 4.05 -11.43 2.04
CA MET A 258 3.49 -10.94 3.30
C MET A 258 3.58 -9.42 3.43
N LEU A 259 2.60 -8.84 4.12
CA LEU A 259 2.66 -7.46 4.58
C LEU A 259 1.91 -7.34 5.90
N CYS A 260 2.54 -6.72 6.90
CA CYS A 260 1.83 -6.33 8.11
C CYS A 260 1.22 -4.94 7.95
N VAL A 261 -0.11 -4.83 8.08
CA VAL A 261 -0.84 -3.56 8.24
C VAL A 261 -1.69 -3.65 9.50
N ASP A 262 -1.10 -3.23 10.61
CA ASP A 262 -1.58 -3.47 11.96
C ASP A 262 -2.53 -2.37 12.43
N SER A 263 -3.42 -2.68 13.38
CA SER A 263 -4.14 -1.64 14.14
C SER A 263 -3.72 -1.67 15.61
N GLY A 264 -3.63 -0.50 16.25
CA GLY A 264 -3.28 -0.42 17.65
C GLY A 264 -3.43 0.95 18.31
N VAL A 265 -3.12 0.97 19.59
CA VAL A 265 -2.84 2.16 20.39
C VAL A 265 -1.44 2.00 20.99
N ILE A 266 -0.53 2.84 20.53
CA ILE A 266 0.92 2.70 20.70
C ILE A 266 1.48 4.02 21.25
N GLU A 267 1.25 5.11 20.53
CA GLU A 267 1.74 6.43 20.89
C GLU A 267 0.59 7.46 20.76
N PRO A 268 0.17 8.10 21.86
CA PRO A 268 0.55 7.82 23.25
C PRO A 268 -0.04 6.49 23.79
N PRO A 269 0.55 5.87 24.83
CA PRO A 269 -0.04 4.73 25.51
C PRO A 269 -1.33 5.09 26.26
N VAL A 270 -2.21 4.10 26.46
CA VAL A 270 -3.46 4.25 27.22
C VAL A 270 -3.17 4.18 28.72
N LEU A 271 -3.46 5.25 29.45
CA LEU A 271 -3.57 5.23 30.91
C LEU A 271 -4.98 4.76 31.32
N LEU A 272 -5.06 3.68 32.11
CA LEU A 272 -6.32 3.06 32.54
C LEU A 272 -6.40 3.05 34.07
N LYS A 273 -7.39 3.73 34.65
CA LYS A 273 -7.58 3.81 36.12
C LYS A 273 -8.20 2.50 36.66
N PRO A 274 -8.13 2.23 37.99
CA PRO A 274 -8.77 1.06 38.59
C PRO A 274 -10.24 0.92 38.18
N ARG A 275 -10.63 -0.30 37.79
CA ARG A 275 -11.97 -0.67 37.30
C ARG A 275 -12.39 -0.09 35.94
N GLU A 276 -11.60 0.76 35.29
CA GLU A 276 -11.87 1.20 33.91
C GLU A 276 -11.59 0.05 32.90
N GLU A 277 -12.26 0.11 31.76
CA GLU A 277 -12.08 -0.81 30.63
C GLU A 277 -11.85 -0.02 29.34
N TRP A 278 -10.75 -0.32 28.64
CA TRP A 278 -10.49 0.13 27.27
C TRP A 278 -11.00 -0.92 26.29
N LYS A 279 -11.51 -0.47 25.14
CA LYS A 279 -12.04 -1.31 24.07
C LYS A 279 -11.53 -0.84 22.71
N GLY A 280 -10.96 -1.77 21.94
CA GLY A 280 -10.71 -1.61 20.52
C GLY A 280 -11.73 -2.39 19.69
N ARG A 281 -11.79 -2.09 18.39
CA ARG A 281 -12.43 -2.94 17.38
C ARG A 281 -11.63 -2.89 16.09
N GLN A 282 -11.39 -4.05 15.50
CA GLN A 282 -10.85 -4.21 14.16
C GLN A 282 -11.82 -5.03 13.31
N GLU A 283 -11.98 -4.64 12.05
CA GLU A 283 -12.62 -5.45 11.01
C GLU A 283 -11.72 -5.48 9.78
N LEU A 284 -11.22 -6.66 9.43
CA LEU A 284 -10.62 -6.92 8.12
C LEU A 284 -11.73 -7.41 7.18
N SER A 285 -11.77 -6.87 5.97
CA SER A 285 -12.73 -7.29 4.95
C SER A 285 -12.09 -7.35 3.58
N ILE A 286 -12.51 -8.30 2.75
CA ILE A 286 -12.21 -8.24 1.32
C ILE A 286 -13.27 -7.35 0.67
N VAL A 287 -12.83 -6.30 -0.01
CA VAL A 287 -13.61 -5.71 -1.10
C VAL A 287 -12.97 -6.14 -2.41
N SER A 288 -13.80 -6.37 -3.43
CA SER A 288 -13.25 -6.38 -4.79
C SER A 288 -12.61 -5.02 -5.03
N SER A 289 -11.41 -4.99 -5.61
CA SER A 289 -10.86 -3.74 -6.12
C SER A 289 -11.86 -3.13 -7.11
N SER A 290 -11.88 -1.80 -7.23
CA SER A 290 -12.64 -1.10 -8.26
C SER A 290 -12.24 -1.55 -9.67
N TYR A 291 -11.01 -2.03 -9.84
CA TYR A 291 -10.50 -2.68 -11.05
C TYR A 291 -11.12 -4.06 -11.35
N CYS A 292 -11.92 -4.63 -10.45
CA CYS A 292 -12.44 -6.00 -10.59
C CYS A 292 -13.90 -6.23 -10.17
N SER A 293 -14.63 -5.20 -9.71
CA SER A 293 -15.99 -5.37 -9.17
C SER A 293 -17.06 -5.75 -10.20
N GLY A 294 -16.73 -5.72 -11.50
CA GLY A 294 -17.68 -5.91 -12.59
C GLY A 294 -18.65 -4.73 -12.80
N GLN A 295 -18.65 -3.74 -11.91
CA GLN A 295 -19.43 -2.50 -12.05
C GLN A 295 -18.82 -1.52 -13.05
N LEU A 296 -17.59 -1.79 -13.52
CA LEU A 296 -16.93 -1.13 -14.65
C LEU A 296 -16.91 -2.02 -15.92
N ASP A 297 -17.82 -2.99 -16.02
CA ASP A 297 -18.28 -3.48 -17.33
C ASP A 297 -19.36 -2.49 -17.81
N PRO A 298 -19.13 -1.67 -18.86
CA PRO A 298 -20.09 -0.67 -19.29
C PRO A 298 -21.43 -1.26 -19.77
N ARG A 299 -21.48 -2.58 -20.01
CA ARG A 299 -22.68 -3.34 -20.41
C ARG A 299 -23.43 -3.93 -19.20
N LYS A 300 -22.84 -3.85 -17.99
CA LYS A 300 -23.43 -4.23 -16.70
C LYS A 300 -23.52 -3.08 -15.70
N ILE A 301 -23.28 -1.84 -16.15
CA ILE A 301 -24.00 -0.70 -15.59
C ILE A 301 -25.48 -0.90 -15.98
N GLN A 302 -26.17 -1.78 -15.25
CA GLN A 302 -27.59 -2.04 -15.40
C GLN A 302 -28.33 -0.85 -14.79
N ASP A 303 -28.39 0.22 -15.58
CA ASP A 303 -29.12 1.47 -15.40
C ASP A 303 -29.71 1.65 -13.98
N CYS A 304 -28.89 2.22 -13.08
CA CYS A 304 -29.28 2.63 -11.73
C CYS A 304 -30.20 3.86 -11.81
N GLY A 305 -31.37 3.66 -12.42
CA GLY A 305 -31.93 4.56 -13.43
C GLY A 305 -32.19 5.98 -12.96
N ALA A 306 -31.26 6.89 -13.27
CA ALA A 306 -31.29 8.32 -12.96
C ALA A 306 -31.47 8.73 -11.49
N HIS A 307 -31.72 7.83 -10.52
CA HIS A 307 -31.94 8.22 -9.13
C HIS A 307 -31.55 7.16 -8.10
N ILE A 308 -31.16 7.61 -6.92
CA ILE A 308 -30.93 6.76 -5.74
C ILE A 308 -31.64 7.36 -4.53
N ASN A 309 -32.38 6.52 -3.78
CA ASN A 309 -33.06 6.97 -2.57
C ASN A 309 -32.09 6.88 -1.37
N CYS A 310 -31.97 7.97 -0.61
CA CYS A 310 -31.15 8.01 0.60
C CYS A 310 -31.68 6.97 1.62
N PRO A 311 -30.87 6.00 2.08
CA PRO A 311 -31.34 4.92 2.95
C PRO A 311 -31.74 5.38 4.36
N ASN A 312 -31.40 6.62 4.75
CA ASN A 312 -31.69 7.17 6.08
C ASN A 312 -32.97 8.02 6.14
N CYS A 313 -33.40 8.61 5.01
CA CYS A 313 -34.56 9.51 4.97
C CYS A 313 -35.48 9.34 3.74
N SER A 314 -35.22 8.34 2.90
CA SER A 314 -35.89 8.08 1.61
C SER A 314 -35.88 9.23 0.59
N TYR A 315 -35.13 10.31 0.84
CA TYR A 315 -34.98 11.42 -0.10
C TYR A 315 -34.39 10.93 -1.43
N ARG A 316 -35.07 11.24 -2.54
CA ARG A 316 -34.68 10.83 -3.89
C ARG A 316 -33.59 11.75 -4.42
N ILE A 317 -32.35 11.27 -4.45
CA ILE A 317 -31.23 11.96 -5.08
C ILE A 317 -31.34 11.72 -6.58
N ASP A 318 -31.56 12.78 -7.34
CA ASP A 318 -31.61 12.75 -8.80
C ASP A 318 -30.19 12.92 -9.38
N ASN A 319 -29.76 11.91 -10.14
CA ASN A 319 -28.46 11.83 -10.79
C ASN A 319 -28.54 12.12 -12.30
N SER A 320 -29.70 12.55 -12.84
CA SER A 320 -29.86 12.86 -14.27
C SER A 320 -28.87 13.91 -14.80
N ASN A 321 -28.35 14.76 -13.92
CA ASN A 321 -27.40 15.83 -14.23
C ASN A 321 -25.92 15.46 -14.06
N VAL A 322 -25.57 14.19 -13.82
CA VAL A 322 -24.16 13.73 -13.82
C VAL A 322 -23.66 13.50 -15.27
N LEU A 323 -23.93 14.49 -16.13
CA LEU A 323 -23.30 14.70 -17.44
C LEU A 323 -22.18 15.76 -17.34
N ILE A 324 -21.48 15.78 -16.21
CA ILE A 324 -20.21 16.49 -16.08
C ILE A 324 -19.16 15.61 -16.76
N PRO A 325 -18.52 16.05 -17.87
CA PRO A 325 -17.40 15.31 -18.44
C PRO A 325 -16.29 15.19 -17.39
N TRP A 326 -15.65 14.03 -17.28
CA TRP A 326 -14.51 13.88 -16.38
C TRP A 326 -13.46 14.95 -16.74
N PRO A 327 -12.96 15.75 -15.78
CA PRO A 327 -12.11 16.91 -16.07
C PRO A 327 -10.66 16.54 -16.46
N GLY A 328 -10.48 15.39 -17.11
CA GLY A 328 -9.22 14.68 -17.26
C GLY A 328 -9.01 13.62 -16.17
N LEU A 329 -7.81 13.04 -16.16
CA LEU A 329 -7.37 12.12 -15.11
C LEU A 329 -7.22 12.85 -13.76
N PRO A 330 -7.37 12.14 -12.62
CA PRO A 330 -7.05 12.69 -11.31
C PRO A 330 -5.61 13.24 -11.25
N LYS A 331 -5.40 14.31 -10.48
CA LYS A 331 -4.07 14.90 -10.28
C LYS A 331 -3.08 13.84 -9.79
N GLY A 332 -1.93 13.75 -10.46
CA GLY A 332 -0.90 12.72 -10.21
C GLY A 332 -0.99 11.53 -11.17
N VAL A 333 -2.18 11.14 -11.63
CA VAL A 333 -2.39 10.03 -12.56
C VAL A 333 -2.04 10.45 -13.99
N LYS A 334 -1.23 9.64 -14.69
CA LYS A 334 -0.84 9.86 -16.08
C LYS A 334 -1.47 8.81 -17.00
N PHE A 335 -1.81 9.23 -18.22
CA PHE A 335 -2.21 8.29 -19.27
C PHE A 335 -0.96 7.66 -19.89
N GLU A 336 -0.55 6.50 -19.39
CA GLU A 336 0.59 5.75 -19.94
C GLU A 336 0.21 4.28 -20.22
N PRO A 337 -0.62 4.02 -21.26
CA PRO A 337 -0.90 2.67 -21.74
C PRO A 337 0.38 1.95 -22.21
N ALA A 338 0.34 0.62 -22.15
CA ALA A 338 1.37 -0.28 -22.64
C ALA A 338 1.52 -0.21 -24.17
N ASP A 339 2.57 -0.84 -24.72
CA ASP A 339 2.71 -0.91 -26.19
C ASP A 339 1.60 -1.77 -26.80
N GLU A 340 1.18 -2.79 -26.06
CA GLU A 340 0.17 -3.79 -26.37
C GLU A 340 -1.23 -3.16 -26.43
N ASP A 341 -1.62 -2.41 -25.40
CA ASP A 341 -2.88 -1.65 -25.32
C ASP A 341 -3.10 -0.75 -26.56
N ILE A 342 -2.02 -0.11 -27.03
CA ILE A 342 -2.02 0.80 -28.18
C ILE A 342 -2.20 0.02 -29.50
N ILE A 343 -1.71 -1.23 -29.56
CA ILE A 343 -1.94 -2.11 -30.70
C ILE A 343 -3.37 -2.69 -30.68
N GLU A 344 -3.90 -3.11 -29.53
CA GLU A 344 -5.31 -3.55 -29.42
C GLU A 344 -6.28 -2.41 -29.81
N PHE A 345 -6.03 -1.19 -29.33
CA PHE A 345 -6.78 0.00 -29.75
C PHE A 345 -6.69 0.24 -31.26
N LEU A 346 -5.50 0.08 -31.87
CA LEU A 346 -5.32 0.23 -33.31
C LEU A 346 -6.06 -0.86 -34.10
N GLU A 347 -6.05 -2.11 -33.63
CA GLU A 347 -6.80 -3.20 -34.28
C GLU A 347 -8.31 -2.92 -34.23
N ALA A 348 -8.85 -2.59 -33.06
CA ALA A 348 -10.25 -2.21 -32.89
C ALA A 348 -10.64 -1.02 -33.79
N LYS A 349 -9.85 0.06 -33.79
CA LYS A 349 -10.08 1.22 -34.68
C LYS A 349 -9.89 0.92 -36.18
N CYS A 350 -9.24 -0.19 -36.54
CA CYS A 350 -9.17 -0.68 -37.92
C CYS A 350 -10.22 -1.76 -38.25
N GLY A 351 -11.10 -2.14 -37.31
CA GLY A 351 -12.07 -3.23 -37.48
C GLY A 351 -11.44 -4.63 -37.52
N ILE A 352 -10.20 -4.78 -37.06
CA ILE A 352 -9.46 -6.04 -37.04
C ILE A 352 -9.81 -6.79 -35.75
N GLY A 353 -10.12 -8.09 -35.86
CA GLY A 353 -10.48 -8.94 -34.73
C GLY A 353 -11.91 -8.78 -34.21
N GLY A 354 -12.65 -7.75 -34.63
CA GLY A 354 -14.04 -7.52 -34.23
C GLY A 354 -14.21 -6.99 -32.79
N SER A 355 -13.15 -6.42 -32.22
CA SER A 355 -13.17 -5.73 -30.93
C SER A 355 -13.62 -4.27 -31.08
N GLU A 356 -14.33 -3.78 -30.07
CA GLU A 356 -14.54 -2.33 -29.86
C GLU A 356 -13.34 -1.75 -29.08
N PRO A 357 -12.96 -0.48 -29.29
CA PRO A 357 -11.89 0.17 -28.53
C PRO A 357 -12.22 0.27 -27.04
N HIS A 358 -11.20 0.18 -26.18
CA HIS A 358 -11.41 0.40 -24.75
C HIS A 358 -11.74 1.88 -24.48
N VAL A 359 -12.89 2.15 -23.84
CA VAL A 359 -13.49 3.49 -23.70
C VAL A 359 -12.50 4.53 -23.17
N LEU A 360 -11.78 4.23 -22.09
CA LEU A 360 -10.78 5.16 -21.52
C LEU A 360 -9.56 5.38 -22.44
N ILE A 361 -9.20 4.42 -23.28
CA ILE A 361 -8.09 4.59 -24.23
C ILE A 361 -8.55 5.48 -25.39
N GLU A 362 -9.80 5.34 -25.83
CA GLU A 362 -10.41 6.23 -26.83
C GLU A 362 -10.53 7.68 -26.34
N GLU A 363 -10.88 7.90 -25.07
CA GLU A 363 -10.97 9.25 -24.50
C GLU A 363 -9.62 10.01 -24.50
N PHE A 364 -8.52 9.31 -24.22
CA PHE A 364 -7.19 9.94 -24.12
C PHE A 364 -6.34 9.88 -25.40
N ILE A 365 -6.62 8.98 -26.37
CA ILE A 365 -5.96 8.97 -27.69
C ILE A 365 -6.75 9.84 -28.67
N ARG A 366 -6.37 11.11 -28.77
CA ARG A 366 -7.10 12.15 -29.52
C ARG A 366 -7.10 11.88 -31.03
N PRO A 367 -8.26 11.85 -31.72
CA PRO A 367 -8.28 11.80 -33.17
C PRO A 367 -7.73 13.11 -33.78
N VAL A 368 -6.93 13.02 -34.83
CA VAL A 368 -6.52 14.18 -35.65
C VAL A 368 -7.16 14.07 -37.02
N THR A 369 -8.07 15.00 -37.30
CA THR A 369 -8.91 15.04 -38.52
C THR A 369 -8.36 15.92 -39.63
N GLU A 370 -7.34 16.72 -39.37
CA GLU A 370 -6.71 17.59 -40.37
C GLU A 370 -5.71 16.80 -41.23
N ASP A 371 -5.70 17.05 -42.54
CA ASP A 371 -4.81 16.38 -43.50
C ASP A 371 -3.31 16.67 -43.25
N VAL A 372 -2.99 17.71 -42.47
CA VAL A 372 -1.62 18.05 -42.03
C VAL A 372 -1.23 17.16 -40.84
N GLY A 373 -1.12 15.85 -41.09
CA GLY A 373 -0.84 14.86 -40.06
C GLY A 373 0.48 15.10 -39.31
N ILE A 374 0.58 14.57 -38.08
CA ILE A 374 1.63 14.81 -37.07
C ILE A 374 3.09 14.75 -37.55
N ASN A 375 3.39 14.06 -38.65
CA ASN A 375 4.70 14.06 -39.29
C ASN A 375 5.11 15.43 -39.88
N TYR A 376 4.18 16.40 -39.94
CA TYR A 376 4.29 17.71 -40.60
C TYR A 376 4.06 18.91 -39.68
N THR A 377 3.58 18.69 -38.46
CA THR A 377 3.26 19.74 -37.47
C THR A 377 4.32 19.80 -36.37
N HIS A 378 4.67 21.00 -35.91
CA HIS A 378 5.62 21.17 -34.80
C HIS A 378 4.98 20.69 -33.48
N PRO A 379 5.68 19.97 -32.59
CA PRO A 379 5.07 19.45 -31.36
C PRO A 379 4.40 20.52 -30.49
N GLN A 380 5.00 21.69 -30.32
CA GLN A 380 4.41 22.80 -29.54
C GLN A 380 3.08 23.34 -30.11
N ASN A 381 2.72 22.95 -31.34
CA ASN A 381 1.50 23.36 -32.02
C ASN A 381 0.43 22.24 -32.00
N LEU A 382 0.70 21.10 -31.33
CA LEU A 382 -0.24 20.00 -31.19
C LEU A 382 -1.01 20.11 -29.86
N PRO A 383 -2.34 19.89 -29.82
CA PRO A 383 -3.14 20.08 -28.61
C PRO A 383 -2.64 19.28 -27.41
N GLY A 384 -2.22 20.00 -26.35
CA GLY A 384 -1.71 19.44 -25.09
C GLY A 384 -0.23 19.05 -25.08
N ALA A 385 0.50 19.12 -26.20
CA ALA A 385 1.94 18.86 -26.23
C ALA A 385 2.73 20.06 -25.69
N ASN A 386 3.44 19.88 -24.57
CA ASN A 386 4.21 20.94 -23.90
C ASN A 386 5.61 20.44 -23.47
N LYS A 387 6.30 21.17 -22.59
CA LYS A 387 7.66 20.80 -22.10
C LYS A 387 7.71 20.19 -20.69
N ASP A 388 6.57 19.88 -20.06
CA ASP A 388 6.51 19.33 -18.69
C ASP A 388 6.89 17.83 -18.60
N GLY A 389 6.97 17.13 -19.74
CA GLY A 389 7.34 15.72 -19.82
C GLY A 389 6.17 14.73 -19.79
N VAL A 390 4.93 15.20 -19.65
CA VAL A 390 3.72 14.41 -19.90
C VAL A 390 3.69 13.98 -21.37
N SER A 391 3.18 12.77 -21.60
CA SER A 391 3.00 12.24 -22.96
C SER A 391 1.59 12.50 -23.45
N VAL A 392 1.46 12.97 -24.69
CA VAL A 392 0.17 13.07 -25.39
C VAL A 392 0.09 12.08 -26.54
N PHE A 393 -1.12 11.56 -26.79
CA PHE A 393 -1.37 10.47 -27.70
C PHE A 393 -2.40 10.89 -28.74
N PHE A 394 -2.16 10.49 -29.98
CA PHE A 394 -3.01 10.86 -31.10
C PHE A 394 -3.23 9.70 -32.07
N PHE A 395 -4.46 9.51 -32.52
CA PHE A 395 -4.85 8.57 -33.57
C PHE A 395 -5.03 9.31 -34.89
N HIS A 396 -4.32 8.90 -35.95
CA HIS A 396 -4.37 9.58 -37.25
C HIS A 396 -3.94 8.67 -38.41
N LYS A 397 -4.22 9.09 -39.65
CA LYS A 397 -3.67 8.44 -40.86
C LYS A 397 -2.24 8.92 -41.16
N THR A 398 -1.40 8.03 -41.71
CA THR A 398 -0.14 8.43 -42.36
C THR A 398 -0.33 8.58 -43.87
N VAL A 399 -1.08 9.61 -44.25
CA VAL A 399 -1.28 9.99 -45.67
C VAL A 399 0.06 10.07 -46.41
N GLN A 400 0.06 9.63 -47.68
CA GLN A 400 1.28 9.37 -48.44
C GLN A 400 2.24 10.56 -48.49
N ALA A 401 3.51 10.28 -48.20
CA ALA A 401 4.59 11.24 -48.34
C ALA A 401 5.10 11.33 -49.80
N TYR A 402 4.18 11.70 -50.70
CA TYR A 402 4.30 11.93 -52.15
C TYR A 402 4.44 10.71 -53.07
N GLY A 403 3.73 10.74 -54.20
CA GLY A 403 3.70 9.70 -55.24
C GLY A 403 4.94 9.60 -56.14
N THR A 404 6.07 10.22 -55.77
CA THR A 404 7.32 10.21 -56.54
C THR A 404 8.57 10.02 -55.66
N GLY A 405 8.52 9.08 -54.71
CA GLY A 405 9.76 8.58 -54.08
C GLY A 405 9.57 7.73 -52.82
N GLN A 406 10.46 6.75 -52.63
CA GLN A 406 10.51 5.83 -51.48
C GLN A 406 10.78 6.51 -50.11
N ARG A 407 11.07 7.83 -50.07
CA ARG A 407 11.59 8.51 -48.87
C ARG A 407 10.54 9.40 -48.21
N LYS A 408 9.87 8.89 -47.16
CA LYS A 408 8.84 9.66 -46.44
C LYS A 408 9.36 11.02 -45.93
N ARG A 409 8.91 12.12 -46.56
CA ARG A 409 9.22 13.51 -46.17
C ARG A 409 8.60 13.77 -44.80
N ARG A 410 9.42 14.10 -43.79
CA ARG A 410 9.00 14.51 -42.43
C ARG A 410 9.59 15.87 -42.01
N LYS A 411 9.72 16.79 -42.97
CA LYS A 411 10.18 18.15 -42.70
C LYS A 411 8.95 18.99 -42.36
N ILE A 412 8.96 19.61 -41.19
CA ILE A 412 7.98 20.60 -40.76
C ILE A 412 8.43 21.95 -41.35
N THR A 413 7.50 22.66 -41.99
CA THR A 413 7.74 24.02 -42.49
C THR A 413 7.33 25.01 -41.39
N PRO A 414 8.18 26.01 -41.06
CA PRO A 414 7.82 27.07 -40.13
C PRO A 414 6.56 27.82 -40.53
N THR A 415 5.70 28.14 -39.56
CA THR A 415 4.54 29.04 -39.73
C THR A 415 4.90 30.50 -39.48
N LEU A 416 6.02 30.77 -38.79
CA LEU A 416 6.54 32.11 -38.53
C LEU A 416 7.84 32.34 -39.32
N VAL A 417 8.06 33.57 -39.77
CA VAL A 417 9.17 33.96 -40.66
C VAL A 417 10.56 33.73 -40.04
N ASN A 418 10.65 33.75 -38.70
CA ASN A 418 11.90 33.65 -37.96
C ASN A 418 12.21 32.24 -37.41
N ASP A 419 11.27 31.29 -37.53
CA ASP A 419 11.44 29.94 -36.98
C ASP A 419 12.29 29.05 -37.90
N GLU A 420 13.18 28.24 -37.30
CA GLU A 420 14.04 27.33 -38.07
C GLU A 420 13.30 26.05 -38.46
N PRO A 421 13.39 25.58 -39.72
CA PRO A 421 12.68 24.39 -40.16
C PRO A 421 13.20 23.13 -39.46
N VAL A 422 12.31 22.35 -38.85
CA VAL A 422 12.67 21.11 -38.15
C VAL A 422 12.30 19.84 -38.93
N ARG A 423 12.81 18.68 -38.52
CA ARG A 423 12.51 17.38 -39.14
C ARG A 423 12.56 16.22 -38.13
N TRP A 424 11.55 15.35 -38.20
CA TRP A 424 11.57 14.05 -37.53
C TRP A 424 12.52 13.06 -38.22
N HIS A 425 13.50 12.54 -37.50
CA HIS A 425 14.39 11.47 -37.95
C HIS A 425 14.09 10.18 -37.17
N LYS A 426 14.00 9.03 -37.86
CA LYS A 426 13.92 7.72 -37.18
C LYS A 426 15.23 7.47 -36.43
N THR A 427 15.14 7.02 -35.19
CA THR A 427 16.30 6.60 -34.38
C THR A 427 16.13 5.16 -33.92
N GLY A 428 17.24 4.45 -33.79
CA GLY A 428 17.28 3.03 -33.38
C GLY A 428 16.62 2.06 -34.37
N ARG A 429 16.55 0.79 -33.95
CA ARG A 429 15.76 -0.25 -34.61
C ARG A 429 14.29 -0.06 -34.25
N THR A 430 13.38 -0.45 -35.14
CA THR A 430 11.96 -0.57 -34.80
C THR A 430 11.78 -1.69 -33.78
N LYS A 431 11.00 -1.47 -32.73
CA LYS A 431 10.64 -2.54 -31.79
C LYS A 431 9.42 -3.30 -32.32
N PRO A 432 9.41 -4.65 -32.33
CA PRO A 432 8.15 -5.39 -32.48
C PRO A 432 7.26 -5.14 -31.24
N VAL A 433 5.96 -5.28 -31.40
CA VAL A 433 4.99 -5.35 -30.29
C VAL A 433 4.28 -6.69 -30.41
N LEU A 434 4.28 -7.46 -29.32
CA LEU A 434 3.84 -8.85 -29.29
C LEU A 434 2.57 -8.98 -28.46
N LEU A 435 1.49 -9.49 -29.05
CA LEU A 435 0.27 -9.83 -28.33
C LEU A 435 0.18 -11.36 -28.25
N ASN A 436 0.08 -11.91 -27.05
CA ASN A 436 0.09 -13.37 -26.81
C ASN A 436 1.27 -14.09 -27.52
N GLY A 437 2.46 -13.45 -27.53
CA GLY A 437 3.68 -13.95 -28.18
C GLY A 437 3.74 -13.75 -29.71
N VAL A 438 2.64 -13.39 -30.36
CA VAL A 438 2.58 -13.15 -31.82
C VAL A 438 2.85 -11.67 -32.11
N GLN A 439 3.70 -11.34 -33.09
CA GLN A 439 3.86 -9.95 -33.50
C GLN A 439 2.60 -9.43 -34.18
N ARG A 440 1.93 -8.48 -33.53
CA ARG A 440 0.73 -7.79 -34.04
C ARG A 440 1.03 -6.38 -34.57
N GLY A 441 2.07 -5.74 -34.04
CA GLY A 441 2.46 -4.39 -34.46
C GLY A 441 3.96 -4.10 -34.34
N CYS A 442 4.32 -2.84 -34.58
CA CYS A 442 5.67 -2.34 -34.40
C CYS A 442 5.73 -0.86 -34.00
N LYS A 443 6.66 -0.52 -33.10
CA LYS A 443 6.91 0.83 -32.57
C LYS A 443 8.16 1.45 -33.19
N LYS A 444 7.98 2.54 -33.94
CA LYS A 444 9.03 3.32 -34.60
C LYS A 444 9.34 4.56 -33.77
N ILE A 445 10.59 4.68 -33.32
CA ILE A 445 11.04 5.82 -32.51
C ILE A 445 11.60 6.91 -33.42
N MET A 446 11.20 8.16 -33.18
CA MET A 446 11.64 9.34 -33.92
C MET A 446 12.04 10.46 -32.98
N VAL A 447 13.04 11.24 -33.37
CA VAL A 447 13.52 12.43 -32.65
C VAL A 447 13.46 13.63 -33.59
N LEU A 448 13.06 14.78 -33.06
CA LEU A 448 12.98 16.03 -33.81
C LEU A 448 14.33 16.74 -33.82
N TYR A 449 14.82 17.08 -35.01
CA TYR A 449 16.06 17.86 -35.20
C TYR A 449 15.74 19.23 -35.81
N LYS A 450 16.44 20.28 -35.37
CA LYS A 450 16.47 21.58 -36.05
C LYS A 450 17.39 21.52 -37.26
N SER A 451 17.05 22.21 -38.35
CA SER A 451 17.96 22.34 -39.49
C SER A 451 19.14 23.26 -39.12
N ALA A 452 20.35 22.85 -39.49
CA ALA A 452 21.54 23.68 -39.31
C ALA A 452 21.44 25.02 -40.06
N ARG A 453 21.95 26.08 -39.42
CA ARG A 453 22.40 27.30 -40.14
C ARG A 453 23.57 26.91 -41.07
N LYS A 454 23.80 27.67 -42.15
CA LYS A 454 24.86 27.35 -43.14
C LYS A 454 26.22 27.10 -42.45
N GLY A 455 26.64 25.84 -42.41
CA GLY A 455 27.93 25.40 -41.84
C GLY A 455 27.87 24.59 -40.55
N SER A 456 26.76 24.57 -39.80
CA SER A 456 26.67 23.79 -38.55
C SER A 456 26.14 22.35 -38.75
N LYS A 457 26.21 21.53 -37.69
CA LYS A 457 25.56 20.21 -37.64
C LYS A 457 24.09 20.37 -37.18
N PRO A 458 23.15 19.52 -37.65
CA PRO A 458 21.75 19.59 -37.19
C PRO A 458 21.62 19.33 -35.68
N GLU A 459 20.95 20.23 -34.97
CA GLU A 459 20.76 20.13 -33.51
C GLU A 459 19.67 19.10 -33.19
N LYS A 460 19.97 18.14 -32.31
CA LYS A 460 18.99 17.20 -31.75
C LYS A 460 18.18 17.92 -30.66
N SER A 461 16.86 18.02 -30.82
CA SER A 461 15.99 18.50 -29.73
C SER A 461 15.51 17.35 -28.84
N ASN A 462 14.89 17.69 -27.72
CA ASN A 462 14.39 16.73 -26.74
C ASN A 462 13.00 16.15 -27.08
N TRP A 463 12.38 16.56 -28.19
CA TRP A 463 11.09 16.01 -28.62
C TRP A 463 11.26 14.60 -29.20
N VAL A 464 10.53 13.65 -28.62
CA VAL A 464 10.47 12.25 -29.05
C VAL A 464 9.05 11.90 -29.50
N LEU A 465 8.95 11.17 -30.60
CA LEU A 465 7.73 10.61 -31.15
C LEU A 465 7.87 9.09 -31.22
N HIS A 466 7.01 8.36 -30.52
CA HIS A 466 6.82 6.93 -30.70
C HIS A 466 5.58 6.73 -31.59
N GLN A 467 5.77 6.11 -32.76
CA GLN A 467 4.68 5.89 -33.71
C GLN A 467 4.44 4.39 -33.87
N TYR A 468 3.20 3.99 -33.63
CA TYR A 468 2.73 2.60 -33.57
C TYR A 468 2.01 2.24 -34.86
N HIS A 469 2.40 1.11 -35.47
CA HIS A 469 1.87 0.62 -36.74
C HIS A 469 1.42 -0.84 -36.53
N LEU A 470 0.31 -1.26 -37.13
CA LEU A 470 -0.05 -2.68 -37.19
C LEU A 470 0.84 -3.42 -38.20
N GLY A 471 1.05 -4.72 -37.98
CA GLY A 471 1.95 -5.54 -38.79
C GLY A 471 3.44 -5.33 -38.50
N THR A 472 4.30 -5.74 -39.44
CA THR A 472 5.76 -5.69 -39.30
C THR A 472 6.37 -4.51 -40.07
N GLU A 473 7.60 -4.08 -39.75
CA GLU A 473 8.24 -3.00 -40.53
C GLU A 473 8.39 -3.39 -42.01
N GLY A 474 7.93 -2.51 -42.91
CA GLY A 474 7.88 -2.75 -44.36
C GLY A 474 6.72 -3.62 -44.84
N LYS A 475 5.87 -4.10 -43.94
CA LYS A 475 4.59 -4.79 -44.21
C LYS A 475 3.54 -4.32 -43.20
N GLU A 476 3.40 -3.01 -43.08
CA GLU A 476 2.41 -2.39 -42.21
C GLU A 476 0.98 -2.61 -42.72
N ILE A 477 0.03 -2.79 -41.79
CA ILE A 477 -1.38 -3.08 -42.10
C ILE A 477 -2.22 -1.83 -41.87
N GLY A 478 -2.76 -1.27 -42.96
CA GLY A 478 -3.61 -0.07 -42.94
C GLY A 478 -2.82 1.26 -42.84
N ASP A 479 -3.53 2.36 -43.05
CA ASP A 479 -2.95 3.71 -43.03
C ASP A 479 -2.91 4.37 -41.63
N TYR A 480 -3.64 3.81 -40.66
CA TYR A 480 -3.81 4.39 -39.33
C TYR A 480 -2.65 4.06 -38.39
N VAL A 481 -2.29 5.03 -37.55
CA VAL A 481 -1.25 4.93 -36.52
C VAL A 481 -1.67 5.64 -35.24
N VAL A 482 -1.08 5.23 -34.12
CA VAL A 482 -1.03 6.03 -32.90
C VAL A 482 0.34 6.68 -32.77
N SER A 483 0.36 7.95 -32.35
CA SER A 483 1.57 8.75 -32.13
C SER A 483 1.62 9.23 -30.67
N LYS A 484 2.49 8.65 -29.83
CA LYS A 484 2.83 9.14 -28.47
C LYS A 484 3.98 10.15 -28.57
N ILE A 485 3.74 11.40 -28.19
CA ILE A 485 4.72 12.49 -28.21
C ILE A 485 5.08 12.88 -26.78
N THR A 486 6.37 13.05 -26.52
CA THR A 486 6.91 13.41 -25.19
C THR A 486 8.08 14.39 -25.35
N TYR A 487 8.21 15.35 -24.43
CA TYR A 487 9.41 16.18 -24.31
C TYR A 487 10.35 15.62 -23.23
N GLN A 488 11.58 15.25 -23.59
CA GLN A 488 12.55 14.77 -22.61
C GLN A 488 13.12 15.94 -21.81
N GLN A 489 12.87 15.99 -20.50
CA GLN A 489 13.58 16.91 -19.63
C GLN A 489 15.07 16.52 -19.57
N GLN A 490 15.96 17.50 -19.69
CA GLN A 490 17.39 17.27 -19.43
C GLN A 490 17.57 17.04 -17.93
N LYS A 491 18.39 16.06 -17.56
CA LYS A 491 18.91 15.96 -16.21
C LYS A 491 19.87 17.13 -16.00
N LEU A 492 19.70 17.88 -14.91
CA LEU A 492 20.59 18.96 -14.54
C LEU A 492 21.92 18.36 -14.04
N GLY A 493 22.93 18.29 -14.90
CA GLY A 493 24.25 17.77 -14.53
C GLY A 493 25.05 17.05 -15.63
N ASP A 494 25.11 17.59 -16.85
CA ASP A 494 26.05 17.15 -17.90
C ASP A 494 26.49 18.38 -18.74
N ASN A 495 27.39 19.19 -18.18
CA ASN A 495 28.18 20.21 -18.90
C ASN A 495 29.67 19.81 -18.76
N PRO A 496 30.47 19.71 -19.84
CA PRO A 496 31.84 19.18 -19.74
C PRO A 496 32.89 20.12 -19.13
N ASP A 497 32.60 21.43 -19.04
CA ASP A 497 33.57 22.47 -18.66
C ASP A 497 33.13 23.19 -17.36
N GLU A 498 33.76 22.85 -16.22
CA GLU A 498 34.45 23.78 -15.30
C GLU A 498 34.86 23.12 -13.95
N GLY A 499 36.12 23.38 -13.56
CA GLY A 499 36.67 23.47 -12.18
C GLY A 499 36.27 22.50 -11.05
N GLU A 500 37.23 21.72 -10.56
CA GLU A 500 37.12 21.05 -9.25
C GLU A 500 37.18 22.05 -8.07
N SER A 501 36.17 22.04 -7.20
CA SER A 501 36.31 22.34 -5.77
C SER A 501 35.17 21.70 -4.96
N SER A 502 35.31 21.61 -3.63
CA SER A 502 34.55 20.70 -2.76
C SER A 502 33.51 21.41 -1.86
N GLY A 503 32.39 20.73 -1.52
CA GLY A 503 31.54 21.19 -0.40
C GLY A 503 30.04 20.84 -0.36
N VAL A 504 29.70 19.56 -0.14
CA VAL A 504 28.51 19.08 0.62
C VAL A 504 27.15 19.83 0.52
N ARG A 505 26.18 19.22 -0.17
CA ARG A 505 24.89 18.79 0.44
C ARG A 505 24.19 17.77 -0.48
N GLY A 506 23.71 16.67 0.10
CA GLY A 506 23.09 15.57 -0.64
C GLY A 506 21.58 15.43 -0.37
N GLY A 507 20.80 15.23 -1.42
CA GLY A 507 19.43 14.70 -1.36
C GLY A 507 19.38 13.27 -1.92
N PRO A 508 18.32 12.48 -1.65
CA PRO A 508 18.25 11.08 -2.05
C PRO A 508 18.35 10.87 -3.57
N ARG A 509 19.17 9.91 -4.00
CA ARG A 509 19.28 9.46 -5.39
C ARG A 509 18.58 8.11 -5.54
N THR A 510 17.61 8.02 -6.44
CA THR A 510 16.95 6.75 -6.79
C THR A 510 17.98 5.73 -7.29
N PRO A 511 17.96 4.46 -6.82
CA PRO A 511 18.85 3.42 -7.32
C PRO A 511 18.68 3.14 -8.82
N LYS A 512 19.74 2.64 -9.47
CA LYS A 512 19.66 2.10 -10.84
C LYS A 512 19.36 0.60 -10.78
N THR A 513 18.19 0.18 -11.24
CA THR A 513 17.89 -1.23 -11.50
C THR A 513 18.67 -1.72 -12.73
N ASN A 514 19.62 -2.63 -12.52
CA ASN A 514 20.29 -3.38 -13.58
C ASN A 514 19.59 -4.75 -13.71
N THR A 515 18.86 -4.97 -14.80
CA THR A 515 18.23 -6.28 -15.06
C THR A 515 19.29 -7.32 -15.48
N PRO A 516 19.35 -8.51 -14.87
CA PRO A 516 20.20 -9.60 -15.34
C PRO A 516 19.81 -10.07 -16.75
N THR A 517 20.80 -10.49 -17.54
CA THR A 517 20.55 -11.05 -18.89
C THR A 517 20.29 -12.55 -18.77
N PRO A 518 19.21 -13.11 -19.37
CA PRO A 518 18.99 -14.55 -19.39
C PRO A 518 20.01 -15.26 -20.30
N PRO A 519 20.53 -16.44 -19.93
CA PRO A 519 21.42 -17.21 -20.80
C PRO A 519 20.66 -17.80 -22.00
N SER A 520 21.33 -17.86 -23.15
CA SER A 520 20.80 -18.44 -24.39
C SER A 520 20.89 -19.96 -24.39
N LEU A 521 19.82 -20.63 -24.86
CA LEU A 521 19.87 -22.03 -25.30
C LEU A 521 20.92 -22.20 -26.42
N VAL A 522 21.62 -23.33 -26.39
CA VAL A 522 22.48 -23.83 -27.47
C VAL A 522 22.24 -25.34 -27.58
N ASP A 523 22.06 -25.86 -28.79
CA ASP A 523 21.84 -27.29 -29.03
C ASP A 523 23.11 -28.12 -28.71
N GLY A 524 22.90 -29.36 -28.29
CA GLY A 524 23.94 -30.20 -27.67
C GLY A 524 24.67 -31.18 -28.59
N VAL A 525 25.58 -31.95 -27.98
CA VAL A 525 26.26 -33.13 -28.54
C VAL A 525 26.22 -34.25 -27.49
N ALA A 526 26.28 -35.51 -27.92
CA ALA A 526 26.04 -36.70 -27.10
C ALA A 526 27.32 -37.31 -26.47
N GLY A 527 27.10 -38.29 -25.57
CA GLY A 527 28.13 -39.12 -24.91
C GLY A 527 28.48 -38.63 -23.49
N ASP A 528 28.71 -39.48 -22.50
CA ASP A 528 28.66 -40.96 -22.47
C ASP A 528 28.17 -41.47 -21.09
N GLU A 529 27.94 -42.78 -21.00
CA GLU A 529 27.63 -43.49 -19.75
C GLU A 529 28.85 -43.58 -18.82
N GLU A 530 28.67 -43.46 -17.50
CA GLU A 530 29.18 -44.42 -16.51
C GLU A 530 28.35 -44.30 -15.22
N ALA A 531 28.22 -45.40 -14.48
CA ALA A 531 27.55 -45.44 -13.17
C ALA A 531 28.51 -46.02 -12.13
N PHE A 532 28.53 -45.45 -10.92
CA PHE A 532 29.20 -46.06 -9.77
C PHE A 532 28.44 -45.79 -8.47
N ASP A 533 28.62 -46.71 -7.51
CA ASP A 533 27.75 -46.91 -6.37
C ASP A 533 28.51 -47.06 -5.04
N ASP A 534 27.78 -46.80 -3.96
CA ASP A 534 27.91 -47.21 -2.56
C ASP A 534 29.19 -46.97 -1.69
N SER A 535 28.92 -46.25 -0.60
CA SER A 535 29.43 -46.48 0.77
C SER A 535 30.80 -45.95 1.26
N LYS A 536 30.81 -45.69 2.59
CA LYS A 536 31.95 -45.60 3.53
C LYS A 536 32.84 -44.35 3.47
N MET A 537 33.47 -43.88 4.56
CA MET A 537 33.30 -44.07 6.02
C MET A 537 34.19 -43.02 6.76
N PHE A 538 34.11 -42.97 8.10
CA PHE A 538 34.99 -42.27 9.07
C PHE A 538 34.71 -40.80 9.41
N ASP A 539 33.92 -40.64 10.46
CA ASP A 539 34.26 -39.76 11.60
C ASP A 539 35.48 -40.34 12.34
N PRO A 540 36.35 -39.51 12.96
CA PRO A 540 36.42 -39.58 14.42
C PRO A 540 36.69 -38.24 15.15
N PHE A 541 36.04 -38.03 16.31
CA PHE A 541 36.75 -38.05 17.61
C PHE A 541 35.84 -38.28 18.85
N PHE A 542 36.37 -38.98 19.87
CA PHE A 542 35.79 -39.29 21.19
C PHE A 542 36.48 -38.47 22.30
N GLU A 543 36.12 -38.45 23.60
CA GLU A 543 35.15 -39.22 24.44
C GLU A 543 33.96 -38.30 24.88
N GLY A 544 33.06 -38.51 25.84
CA GLY A 544 32.88 -39.45 26.99
C GLY A 544 33.27 -38.80 28.34
N LEU A 545 32.65 -39.06 29.50
CA LEU A 545 31.49 -39.90 29.92
C LEU A 545 30.79 -39.18 31.14
N ASP A 546 29.75 -39.62 31.88
CA ASP A 546 28.97 -40.88 31.94
C ASP A 546 27.56 -40.72 32.62
N SER A 547 26.75 -41.78 32.55
CA SER A 547 25.65 -42.29 33.44
C SER A 547 24.85 -41.38 34.42
N ILE A 548 23.51 -41.25 34.37
CA ILE A 548 22.42 -42.27 34.60
C ILE A 548 22.43 -42.83 36.05
N PRO A 549 21.34 -42.72 36.87
CA PRO A 549 20.07 -43.44 36.59
C PRO A 549 18.72 -42.80 37.03
N GLU A 550 17.62 -43.40 36.52
CA GLU A 550 16.26 -43.27 37.06
C GLU A 550 16.05 -44.06 38.37
N ALA A 551 15.09 -43.65 39.22
CA ALA A 551 14.29 -44.57 40.03
C ALA A 551 13.03 -43.92 40.67
N ALA A 552 12.09 -44.81 41.05
CA ALA A 552 11.07 -44.68 42.12
C ALA A 552 9.72 -43.98 41.84
N LEU A 553 8.66 -44.80 41.93
CA LEU A 553 7.25 -44.42 42.07
C LEU A 553 7.00 -43.63 43.38
N GLY A 554 6.01 -42.72 43.35
CA GLY A 554 5.43 -42.12 44.56
C GLY A 554 3.95 -41.76 44.41
N LYS A 555 3.04 -42.62 44.89
CA LYS A 555 1.60 -42.29 45.02
C LYS A 555 1.35 -41.54 46.32
N MET A 556 0.54 -40.48 46.31
CA MET A 556 -0.35 -40.22 47.46
C MET A 556 -1.62 -39.45 47.07
N TRP A 557 -2.65 -39.56 47.91
CA TRP A 557 -4.02 -39.13 47.62
C TRP A 557 -4.36 -37.72 48.14
N SER A 558 -5.32 -37.11 47.43
CA SER A 558 -6.46 -36.33 47.93
C SER A 558 -6.33 -35.53 49.24
N LYS A 559 -6.70 -34.25 49.15
CA LYS A 559 -7.70 -33.72 50.10
C LYS A 559 -8.70 -32.77 49.44
N LYS A 560 -9.96 -33.22 49.43
CA LYS A 560 -11.14 -32.41 49.14
C LYS A 560 -11.54 -31.70 50.43
N ALA A 561 -11.70 -30.38 50.39
CA ALA A 561 -12.34 -29.60 51.45
C ALA A 561 -13.60 -28.93 50.88
N ARG A 562 -14.67 -28.94 51.66
CA ARG A 562 -15.98 -28.39 51.32
C ARG A 562 -16.67 -28.06 52.63
N MET A 563 -17.01 -26.79 52.84
CA MET A 563 -18.03 -26.24 53.74
C MET A 563 -18.37 -24.86 53.13
N ASP A 564 -19.56 -24.63 52.61
CA ASP A 564 -20.83 -24.32 53.31
C ASP A 564 -20.89 -22.79 53.54
N GLU A 565 -21.84 -22.06 52.92
CA GLU A 565 -23.16 -21.68 53.50
C GLU A 565 -23.00 -20.83 54.78
N GLU A 566 -23.63 -19.67 54.96
CA GLU A 566 -24.80 -19.08 54.30
C GLU A 566 -24.80 -17.54 54.50
N PHE A 567 -25.52 -16.75 53.67
CA PHE A 567 -26.47 -15.73 54.15
C PHE A 567 -27.24 -15.06 53.01
N VAL A 568 -28.56 -14.95 53.15
CA VAL A 568 -29.46 -14.22 52.24
C VAL A 568 -30.17 -13.12 53.03
N VAL A 569 -30.20 -11.90 52.50
CA VAL A 569 -31.12 -10.85 52.97
C VAL A 569 -31.70 -10.13 51.75
N ASN A 570 -32.98 -10.39 51.47
CA ASN A 570 -33.78 -9.53 50.60
C ASN A 570 -34.31 -8.34 51.41
N LEU A 571 -34.19 -7.13 50.87
CA LEU A 571 -35.16 -6.06 51.12
C LEU A 571 -35.52 -5.40 49.80
N SER A 572 -36.78 -4.98 49.71
CA SER A 572 -37.47 -4.55 48.49
C SER A 572 -37.37 -3.05 48.22
N GLU A 573 -37.63 -2.70 46.96
CA GLU A 573 -38.38 -1.52 46.50
C GLU A 573 -38.37 -0.25 47.36
N ASP A 574 -37.95 0.87 46.77
CA ASP A 574 -38.94 1.94 46.55
C ASP A 574 -38.65 2.76 45.28
N ASN A 575 -39.63 3.55 44.87
CA ASN A 575 -39.72 4.24 43.59
C ASN A 575 -39.08 5.62 43.61
N LEU A 576 -38.69 6.13 42.43
CA LEU A 576 -38.95 7.52 42.06
C LEU A 576 -38.91 7.70 40.54
N THR A 577 -40.02 8.13 39.96
CA THR A 577 -40.22 8.38 38.53
C THR A 577 -40.24 9.88 38.22
N CYS A 578 -39.67 10.29 37.08
CA CYS A 578 -40.03 11.55 36.43
C CYS A 578 -39.91 11.47 34.90
N ASP A 579 -41.07 11.50 34.25
CA ASP A 579 -41.29 12.11 32.94
C ASP A 579 -40.99 13.65 33.02
N GLU A 580 -41.00 14.47 31.95
CA GLU A 580 -41.82 14.40 30.73
C GLU A 580 -41.18 15.14 29.53
N SER A 581 -41.97 15.37 28.48
CA SER A 581 -41.56 15.57 27.08
C SER A 581 -41.22 16.98 26.61
N ILE A 582 -40.38 17.03 25.57
CA ILE A 582 -40.53 17.75 24.28
C ILE A 582 -41.62 18.85 24.21
N GLU A 583 -41.24 20.04 23.70
CA GLU A 583 -42.11 20.79 22.77
C GLU A 583 -41.28 21.52 21.67
N ALA A 584 -41.94 22.08 20.64
CA ALA A 584 -41.32 22.48 19.37
C ALA A 584 -41.72 23.90 18.89
N SER A 585 -41.20 24.30 17.72
CA SER A 585 -41.29 25.65 17.12
C SER A 585 -42.70 26.10 16.71
N PRO A 586 -42.84 27.39 16.37
CA PRO A 586 -43.40 27.71 15.04
C PRO A 586 -42.53 28.66 14.18
N LEU A 587 -42.89 28.78 12.90
CA LEU A 587 -42.20 29.53 11.83
C LEU A 587 -42.89 30.87 11.51
N TRP A 588 -42.17 31.80 10.87
CA TRP A 588 -42.42 32.36 9.50
C TRP A 588 -41.41 33.52 9.21
N GLU A 589 -40.67 33.54 8.09
CA GLU A 589 -40.91 34.31 6.83
C GLU A 589 -40.56 35.82 6.87
N ASN A 590 -40.09 36.51 5.80
CA ASN A 590 -39.50 36.13 4.49
C ASN A 590 -38.76 37.37 3.85
N GLN A 591 -38.09 37.20 2.69
CA GLN A 591 -37.65 38.25 1.72
C GLN A 591 -36.52 39.24 2.10
N VAL A 592 -35.75 39.88 1.18
CA VAL A 592 -35.15 39.47 -0.12
C VAL A 592 -34.02 40.47 -0.53
N LEU A 593 -33.11 40.10 -1.44
CA LEU A 593 -31.99 40.95 -1.96
C LEU A 593 -32.46 42.02 -2.98
N PRO A 594 -31.60 43.01 -3.32
CA PRO A 594 -31.00 42.94 -4.67
C PRO A 594 -29.55 43.47 -4.79
N ASN A 595 -28.93 43.12 -5.93
CA ASN A 595 -27.65 43.64 -6.45
C ASN A 595 -27.93 44.36 -7.79
N PRO A 596 -27.10 45.31 -8.27
CA PRO A 596 -26.79 45.32 -9.71
C PRO A 596 -25.35 45.75 -10.07
N THR A 597 -25.03 45.66 -11.37
CA THR A 597 -23.66 45.73 -11.93
C THR A 597 -23.52 46.83 -13.01
N SER A 598 -22.29 47.32 -13.28
CA SER A 598 -21.65 47.43 -14.63
C SER A 598 -20.90 48.73 -14.99
N LEU A 599 -19.83 48.54 -15.79
CA LEU A 599 -19.15 49.41 -16.78
C LEU A 599 -18.51 50.78 -16.40
N GLY A 600 -17.28 51.01 -16.91
CA GLY A 600 -16.56 52.30 -16.96
C GLY A 600 -15.08 52.10 -17.35
N THR A 601 -14.47 53.01 -18.15
CA THR A 601 -13.20 52.73 -18.87
C THR A 601 -12.22 53.93 -18.92
N VAL A 602 -10.92 53.65 -19.09
CA VAL A 602 -9.78 54.52 -19.50
C VAL A 602 -9.14 55.46 -18.44
N GLY A 603 -7.80 55.46 -18.41
CA GLY A 603 -6.93 56.46 -17.78
C GLY A 603 -5.44 56.06 -17.83
N GLU A 604 -4.59 56.86 -18.49
CA GLU A 604 -3.12 56.66 -18.63
C GLU A 604 -2.32 57.84 -18.02
N PHE A 605 -0.97 57.79 -18.13
CA PHE A 605 0.05 58.77 -17.68
C PHE A 605 0.23 58.84 -16.15
N ASP A 606 1.42 59.00 -15.57
CA ASP A 606 2.84 59.01 -16.02
C ASP A 606 3.69 58.46 -14.82
N GLY A 607 5.00 58.22 -14.81
CA GLY A 607 6.13 58.62 -15.65
C GLY A 607 7.33 58.97 -14.73
N PHE A 608 8.58 58.69 -15.15
CA PHE A 608 9.86 58.87 -14.41
C PHE A 608 10.10 57.92 -13.19
N SER A 609 11.24 57.22 -12.92
CA SER A 609 12.59 57.02 -13.53
C SER A 609 13.79 57.65 -12.79
N ILE A 610 14.66 56.79 -12.22
CA ILE A 610 16.16 56.91 -12.13
C ILE A 610 16.71 58.09 -11.26
N SER A 611 17.73 57.96 -10.38
CA SER A 611 18.63 56.84 -9.98
C SER A 611 19.32 57.10 -8.63
N ASP A 612 19.99 56.07 -8.09
CA ASP A 612 21.27 56.04 -7.35
C ASP A 612 21.68 57.17 -6.37
N LEU A 613 22.06 56.79 -5.13
CA LEU A 613 23.47 56.87 -4.69
C LEU A 613 23.80 55.95 -3.50
N GLU A 614 25.11 55.72 -3.30
CA GLU A 614 25.73 54.70 -2.45
C GLU A 614 25.99 55.09 -0.96
N ASN A 615 26.45 54.08 -0.20
CA ASN A 615 27.48 54.14 0.86
C ASN A 615 27.22 54.85 2.20
N ALA A 616 27.07 54.04 3.26
CA ALA A 616 27.87 54.16 4.50
C ALA A 616 27.89 52.82 5.28
N ASP A 617 29.08 52.40 5.73
CA ASP A 617 29.32 51.27 6.64
C ASP A 617 29.60 51.79 8.07
N LEU A 618 29.39 50.99 9.12
CA LEU A 618 30.00 51.08 10.48
C LEU A 618 29.36 50.12 11.51
N GLY A 619 30.16 49.26 12.17
CA GLY A 619 29.97 48.92 13.59
C GLY A 619 29.75 47.45 14.00
N THR A 620 30.78 46.83 14.58
CA THR A 620 30.79 45.56 15.35
C THR A 620 31.58 45.77 16.66
N PRO A 621 31.63 44.83 17.63
CA PRO A 621 30.63 43.85 18.11
C PRO A 621 30.33 44.13 19.62
N PRO A 622 30.10 43.17 20.56
CA PRO A 622 31.14 42.22 21.01
C PRO A 622 30.68 40.76 21.29
N ASP A 623 31.65 39.86 21.41
CA ASP A 623 31.48 38.42 21.71
C ASP A 623 31.24 38.08 23.20
N LEU A 624 30.80 36.84 23.44
CA LEU A 624 31.10 36.10 24.68
C LEU A 624 31.31 34.59 24.42
N LEU A 625 32.59 34.20 24.34
CA LEU A 625 33.26 33.08 25.03
C LEU A 625 32.45 31.81 25.45
N THR A 626 32.92 30.56 25.35
CA THR A 626 34.01 29.89 24.58
C THR A 626 33.89 28.36 24.80
N LEU A 627 34.58 27.56 23.97
CA LEU A 627 35.34 26.30 24.25
C LEU A 627 35.06 25.44 25.52
N ALA A 628 35.30 24.12 25.55
CA ALA A 628 35.43 23.04 24.54
C ALA A 628 35.84 21.74 25.28
N SER A 629 35.48 20.57 24.76
CA SER A 629 36.43 19.47 24.53
C SER A 629 35.79 18.32 23.74
N GLN A 630 36.62 17.59 22.98
CA GLN A 630 36.33 16.21 22.58
C GLN A 630 37.30 15.32 23.36
N GLU A 631 36.82 14.19 23.91
CA GLU A 631 37.56 12.92 23.91
C GLU A 631 36.70 11.78 24.48
N SER A 632 36.31 10.84 23.61
CA SER A 632 36.22 9.39 23.88
C SER A 632 35.51 8.70 22.69
N LEU A 633 36.28 8.42 21.65
CA LEU A 633 36.01 7.26 20.79
C LEU A 633 36.68 6.04 21.42
N LEU A 634 36.23 4.84 21.03
CA LEU A 634 36.72 3.52 21.48
C LEU A 634 36.28 3.07 22.89
N ASN A 635 35.06 2.55 22.96
CA ASN A 635 34.86 1.20 23.50
C ASN A 635 33.81 0.50 22.64
N TRP A 636 34.19 -0.59 21.98
CA TRP A 636 33.41 -1.22 20.91
C TRP A 636 33.33 -2.73 21.12
N ILE A 637 32.11 -3.27 21.01
CA ILE A 637 31.74 -4.68 20.80
C ILE A 637 32.22 -5.70 21.86
N GLY A 638 31.22 -6.32 22.50
CA GLY A 638 31.29 -7.67 23.04
C GLY A 638 29.86 -8.25 23.09
N TRP A 639 29.68 -9.48 22.61
CA TRP A 639 28.41 -10.23 22.58
C TRP A 639 27.30 -9.74 21.61
N LEU A 640 27.45 -10.12 20.35
CA LEU A 640 26.37 -10.72 19.53
C LEU A 640 26.97 -11.86 18.71
#